data_AF-A0A174MUE3-F1
#
_entry.id   AF-A0A174MUE3-F1
#
_cell.length_a   1.000
_cell.length_b   1.000
_cell.length_c   1.000
_cell.angle_alpha   90.00
_cell.angle_beta   90.00
_cell.angle_gamma   90.00
#
_symmetry.space_group_name_H-M   'P 1'
#
loop_
_entity.id
_entity.type
_entity.pdbx_description
1 polymer ?
#
loop_
_entity_poly.entity_id
_entity_poly.type
_entity_poly.pdbx_seq_one_letter_code
_entity_poly.pdbx_strand_id
1 'polypeptide(L)'
;MYIVTGIYIQAEVLWIDWWMSVVRKERPEMTTRGLPKGLGHNPSADKFVPEELQRMIEAYGNHPSFTMLCIGNELGNSNFDIMQQWIKSLQEKDPRRLYAISTARKIMPADQYMVTHNIPQTGGTYGINGSGTDNDRESIYSKATIPVIAHEVGQYPVYPLWNEIDKYTGALEARNLESLRQQAVKNHIEHQDRKFHEASGALQTILYKGLIENLLRTPSCAGFQMLSMTDYSGQGEALVGWLDSFWDSKGIITPEQFRCYSNDIVPLARFHKYTWQTDETFKAQIQVANYSDTTLITPTIWTLTDETGKLQQQGSREVPLSSGKVNQVDSLSVDLSEITSPGKYYLDVTISGTPYHNRWSIWVYPPYNMPQTNIIIHDKFDSTVISALEQGKKVLLVADQLGKKDNSTPLYFTPLFWSTSFFPGQSNTTLGAWIDKAHPAFSQFPTDNYTDWQWKEITQGRSFIINEHPQLHPIVQPVSDFHINDKLASIFECKVSKGKLLVCGYNLNLDSPVARQLKYSLLHYMTQSNFNPSYSIKIDTLKKMFAYTPKAMVSVPKGFENSILYISCGKQMKNSGSAPWTATLDHTEIQDERCKYKVTCDNIWKDEKGTAWTGKNMTIEIQTPEGIIGDLYVKFEDWNHQNRAGLLSIEGRESILENQKGKERWVKLFIMREDTNDGKIVLKTHTKQGGNLMISQIAFIKQ
;
A
#
# COMPACT_ATOMS: atom_id res chain seq x y z
N MET A 1 30.76 28.55 4.75
CA MET A 1 30.84 27.73 5.99
C MET A 1 30.54 26.32 5.52
N TYR A 2 31.55 25.45 5.44
CA TYR A 2 31.39 24.14 4.81
C TYR A 2 30.16 23.44 5.40
N ILE A 3 29.18 23.11 4.57
CA ILE A 3 28.13 22.16 4.94
C ILE A 3 28.84 20.80 4.98
N VAL A 4 29.46 20.54 6.13
CA VAL A 4 29.98 19.23 6.47
C VAL A 4 28.78 18.31 6.45
N THR A 5 28.86 17.29 5.60
CA THR A 5 28.02 16.10 5.67
C THR A 5 28.05 15.64 7.13
N GLY A 6 27.01 15.99 7.89
CA GLY A 6 26.98 15.75 9.32
C GLY A 6 26.67 14.28 9.56
N ILE A 7 27.58 13.56 10.21
CA ILE A 7 27.19 12.35 10.92
C ILE A 7 26.30 12.82 12.07
N TYR A 8 24.99 12.67 11.89
CA TYR A 8 23.96 12.89 12.90
C TYR A 8 24.01 11.69 13.86
N ILE A 9 24.65 11.87 15.01
CA ILE A 9 24.62 10.88 16.08
C ILE A 9 23.47 11.28 17.00
N GLN A 10 22.31 10.67 16.81
CA GLN A 10 21.30 10.58 17.85
C GLN A 10 21.60 9.33 18.66
N ALA A 11 22.32 9.50 19.77
CA ALA A 11 22.50 8.40 20.70
C ALA A 11 21.22 8.26 21.52
N GLU A 12 20.66 7.06 21.49
CA GLU A 12 19.44 6.72 22.19
C GLU A 12 19.82 5.93 23.43
N VAL A 13 19.35 6.39 24.58
CA VAL A 13 19.62 5.70 25.85
C VAL A 13 18.77 4.43 25.97
N LEU A 14 17.59 4.42 25.34
CA LEU A 14 16.64 3.32 25.33
C LEU A 14 15.56 3.54 24.26
N TRP A 15 14.96 2.43 23.82
CA TRP A 15 13.75 2.41 23.00
C TRP A 15 12.63 1.73 23.77
N ILE A 16 11.54 2.48 24.05
CA ILE A 16 10.31 1.96 24.66
C ILE A 16 9.13 2.63 23.98
N ASP A 17 8.40 1.87 23.16
CA ASP A 17 7.16 2.34 22.54
C ASP A 17 5.92 1.78 23.27
N TRP A 18 4.75 2.38 23.04
CA TRP A 18 3.50 2.07 23.75
C TRP A 18 3.14 0.59 23.71
N TRP A 19 3.44 -0.07 22.60
CA TRP A 19 3.09 -1.46 22.37
C TRP A 19 3.90 -2.45 23.21
N MET A 20 5.07 -2.05 23.73
CA MET A 20 5.94 -2.87 24.57
C MET A 20 5.43 -2.93 26.02
N SER A 21 4.59 -1.99 26.42
CA SER A 21 4.01 -1.90 27.78
C SER A 21 2.65 -2.57 27.96
N VAL A 22 2.16 -3.26 26.92
CA VAL A 22 0.86 -3.94 26.95
C VAL A 22 1.00 -5.44 26.66
N VAL A 23 0.19 -6.25 27.34
CA VAL A 23 0.07 -7.68 27.02
C VAL A 23 -0.69 -7.81 25.71
N ARG A 24 -0.06 -8.42 24.70
CA ARG A 24 -0.70 -8.67 23.41
C ARG A 24 -1.21 -10.10 23.36
N LYS A 25 -2.46 -10.30 23.78
CA LYS A 25 -3.09 -11.64 23.82
C LYS A 25 -3.07 -12.37 22.46
N GLU A 26 -3.22 -11.62 21.37
CA GLU A 26 -3.20 -12.16 20.00
C GLU A 26 -1.78 -12.26 19.40
N ARG A 27 -0.76 -11.72 20.10
CA ARG A 27 0.66 -11.76 19.74
C ARG A 27 1.52 -12.00 20.97
N PRO A 28 1.41 -13.17 21.63
CA PRO A 28 2.16 -13.45 22.85
C PRO A 28 3.68 -13.34 22.64
N GLU A 29 4.17 -13.60 21.41
CA GLU A 29 5.57 -13.45 21.00
C GLU A 29 6.08 -12.00 21.05
N MET A 30 5.19 -11.00 20.93
CA MET A 30 5.52 -9.57 21.04
C MET A 30 5.42 -9.04 22.48
N THR A 31 4.96 -9.86 23.43
CA THR A 31 4.78 -9.40 24.81
C THR A 31 6.14 -9.30 25.51
N THR A 32 6.56 -8.08 25.81
CA THR A 32 7.84 -7.83 26.49
C THR A 32 7.78 -8.30 27.94
N ARG A 33 8.78 -9.07 28.37
CA ARG A 33 8.87 -9.54 29.76
C ARG A 33 9.03 -8.35 30.70
N GLY A 34 8.20 -8.30 31.75
CA GLY A 34 8.26 -7.25 32.76
C GLY A 34 7.55 -5.94 32.39
N LEU A 35 6.98 -5.82 31.18
CA LEU A 35 6.20 -4.66 30.69
C LEU A 35 6.84 -3.33 31.12
N PRO A 36 7.97 -2.94 30.51
CA PRO A 36 8.73 -1.79 30.97
C PRO A 36 7.83 -0.56 31.04
N LYS A 37 7.87 0.12 32.18
CA LYS A 37 7.22 1.43 32.33
C LYS A 37 8.03 2.45 31.54
N GLY A 38 7.33 3.35 30.84
CA GLY A 38 7.98 4.47 30.15
C GLY A 38 8.74 5.40 31.10
N LEU A 39 9.55 6.30 30.54
CA LEU A 39 10.27 7.30 31.31
C LEU A 39 9.32 8.23 32.07
N GLY A 40 9.75 8.71 33.23
CA GLY A 40 8.91 9.39 34.22
C GLY A 40 8.05 8.46 35.07
N HIS A 41 8.13 7.14 34.83
CA HIS A 41 7.48 6.09 35.63
C HIS A 41 8.44 4.98 36.05
N ASN A 42 9.74 5.16 35.82
CA ASN A 42 10.79 4.18 36.07
C ASN A 42 11.96 4.84 36.81
N PRO A 43 11.97 4.86 38.15
CA PRO A 43 12.94 5.64 38.93
C PRO A 43 14.41 5.36 38.61
N SER A 44 14.75 4.13 38.22
CA SER A 44 16.13 3.76 37.85
C SER A 44 16.53 4.38 36.50
N ALA A 45 15.68 4.28 35.49
CA ALA A 45 15.91 4.90 34.18
C ALA A 45 15.80 6.43 34.27
N ASP A 46 14.86 6.95 35.05
CA ASP A 46 14.61 8.39 35.25
C ASP A 46 15.79 9.10 35.94
N LYS A 47 16.57 8.35 36.73
CA LYS A 47 17.85 8.83 37.25
C LYS A 47 18.97 8.72 36.20
N PHE A 48 19.07 7.57 35.54
CA PHE A 48 20.15 7.28 34.60
C PHE A 48 20.14 8.18 33.36
N VAL A 49 18.98 8.37 32.73
CA VAL A 49 18.83 9.10 31.46
C VAL A 49 19.36 10.53 31.52
N PRO A 50 18.95 11.41 32.47
CA PRO A 50 19.49 12.77 32.52
C PRO A 50 21.00 12.81 32.84
N GLU A 51 21.51 11.88 33.66
CA GLU A 51 22.95 11.74 33.91
C GLU A 51 23.69 11.33 32.63
N GLU A 52 23.11 10.43 31.83
CA GLU A 52 23.71 9.97 30.58
C GLU A 52 23.70 11.04 29.49
N LEU A 53 22.60 11.81 29.35
CA LEU A 53 22.55 12.94 28.43
C LEU A 53 23.62 13.99 28.76
N GLN A 54 23.87 14.23 30.05
CA GLN A 54 24.96 15.11 30.48
C GLN A 54 26.33 14.52 30.12
N ARG A 55 26.57 13.22 30.36
CA ARG A 55 27.82 12.54 29.97
C ARG A 55 28.06 12.59 28.46
N MET A 56 27.02 12.43 27.65
CA MET A 56 27.11 12.54 26.19
C MET A 56 27.51 13.96 25.75
N ILE A 57 26.94 14.99 26.37
CA ILE A 57 27.32 16.39 26.09
C ILE A 57 28.77 16.65 26.52
N GLU A 58 29.22 16.13 27.65
CA GLU A 58 30.61 16.31 28.09
C GLU A 58 31.60 15.59 27.16
N ALA A 59 31.28 14.36 26.74
CA ALA A 59 32.15 13.55 25.90
C ALA A 59 32.19 14.04 24.44
N TYR A 60 31.05 14.38 23.86
CA TYR A 60 30.90 14.66 22.43
C TYR A 60 30.56 16.11 22.11
N GLY A 61 30.27 16.94 23.12
CA GLY A 61 29.70 18.28 22.94
C GLY A 61 30.58 19.29 22.22
N ASN A 62 31.87 19.00 22.03
CA ASN A 62 32.77 19.84 21.24
C ASN A 62 32.94 19.34 19.79
N HIS A 63 32.31 18.22 19.42
CA HIS A 63 32.34 17.72 18.05
C HIS A 63 31.39 18.53 17.16
N PRO A 64 31.86 19.15 16.06
CA PRO A 64 31.06 20.07 15.25
C PRO A 64 29.88 19.41 14.52
N SER A 65 29.89 18.08 14.35
CA SER A 65 28.75 17.35 13.77
C SER A 65 27.61 17.11 14.76
N PHE A 66 27.84 17.26 16.07
CA PHE A 66 26.81 17.01 17.07
C PHE A 66 25.98 18.29 17.29
N THR A 67 24.98 18.49 16.42
CA THR A 67 24.19 19.73 16.34
C THR A 67 22.78 19.60 16.96
N MET A 68 22.31 18.38 17.16
CA MET A 68 20.93 18.07 17.56
C MET A 68 20.93 16.91 18.57
N LEU A 69 20.08 16.98 19.60
CA LEU A 69 19.95 15.94 20.62
C LEU A 69 18.47 15.67 20.94
N CYS A 70 18.10 14.40 21.06
CA CYS A 70 16.86 14.00 21.72
C CYS A 70 17.07 12.82 22.68
N ILE A 71 16.09 12.54 23.54
CA ILE A 71 16.23 11.50 24.57
C ILE A 71 16.23 10.09 23.96
N GLY A 72 15.37 9.84 22.96
CA GLY A 72 15.27 8.52 22.33
C GLY A 72 14.18 8.43 21.26
N ASN A 73 14.04 7.22 20.71
CA ASN A 73 13.08 6.91 19.65
C ASN A 73 11.67 6.64 20.17
N GLU A 74 10.67 7.28 19.56
CA GLU A 74 9.23 7.00 19.74
C GLU A 74 8.81 6.68 21.19
N LEU A 75 9.17 7.55 22.14
CA LEU A 75 9.03 7.34 23.60
C LEU A 75 7.56 7.40 24.11
N GLY A 76 6.64 6.73 23.43
CA GLY A 76 5.20 6.96 23.50
C GLY A 76 4.57 6.79 24.88
N ASN A 77 4.95 5.76 25.65
CA ASN A 77 4.39 5.49 26.98
C ASN A 77 5.07 6.26 28.12
N SER A 78 5.95 7.20 27.79
CA SER A 78 6.68 8.02 28.74
C SER A 78 5.90 9.28 29.13
N ASN A 79 6.25 9.86 30.27
CA ASN A 79 5.72 11.13 30.74
C ASN A 79 6.53 12.29 30.14
N PHE A 80 6.00 12.86 29.05
CA PHE A 80 6.63 13.99 28.34
C PHE A 80 6.79 15.24 29.20
N ASP A 81 5.96 15.46 30.25
CA ASP A 81 6.09 16.62 31.13
C ASP A 81 7.31 16.51 32.06
N ILE A 82 7.66 15.30 32.49
CA ILE A 82 8.88 15.05 33.26
C ILE A 82 10.09 15.15 32.35
N MET A 83 10.07 14.48 31.19
CA MET A 83 11.18 14.50 30.23
C MET A 83 11.51 15.92 29.73
N GLN A 84 10.50 16.77 29.58
CA GLN A 84 10.67 18.18 29.26
C GLN A 84 11.58 18.91 30.26
N GLN A 85 11.50 18.59 31.55
CA GLN A 85 12.34 19.23 32.57
C GLN A 85 13.82 18.89 32.37
N TRP A 86 14.11 17.65 31.97
CA TRP A 86 15.47 17.22 31.66
C TRP A 86 16.04 17.99 30.48
N ILE A 87 15.28 18.10 29.37
CA ILE A 87 15.70 18.86 28.19
C ILE A 87 15.92 20.34 28.49
N LYS A 88 15.01 20.99 29.25
CA LYS A 88 15.17 22.40 29.64
C LYS A 88 16.46 22.64 30.41
N SER A 89 16.80 21.75 31.36
CA SER A 89 18.04 21.86 32.11
C SER A 89 19.29 21.76 31.21
N LEU A 90 19.25 20.94 30.16
CA LEU A 90 20.35 20.83 29.20
C LEU A 90 20.46 22.05 28.29
N GLN A 91 19.32 22.58 27.81
CA GLN A 91 19.26 23.79 26.99
C GLN A 91 19.88 25.00 27.71
N GLU A 92 19.62 25.14 29.01
CA GLU A 92 20.18 26.21 29.85
C GLU A 92 21.71 26.08 30.03
N LYS A 93 22.22 24.85 30.10
CA LYS A 93 23.65 24.57 30.31
C LYS A 93 24.48 24.62 29.02
N ASP A 94 23.93 24.17 27.91
CA ASP A 94 24.60 24.14 26.60
C ASP A 94 23.66 24.61 25.47
N PRO A 95 23.60 25.92 25.19
CA PRO A 95 22.71 26.47 24.17
C PRO A 95 23.24 26.30 22.72
N ARG A 96 24.35 25.56 22.50
CA ARG A 96 24.97 25.44 21.16
C ARG A 96 24.21 24.51 20.21
N ARG A 97 23.23 23.74 20.69
CA ARG A 97 22.53 22.66 19.97
C ARG A 97 21.03 22.90 19.90
N LEU A 98 20.38 22.18 19.00
CA LEU A 98 18.92 22.04 19.00
C LEU A 98 18.53 20.80 19.80
N TYR A 99 17.48 20.92 20.62
CA TYR A 99 16.98 19.84 21.45
C TYR A 99 15.55 19.46 21.09
N ALA A 100 15.25 18.18 21.19
CA ALA A 100 13.90 17.63 21.18
C ALA A 100 13.76 16.60 22.30
N ILE A 101 12.54 16.36 22.77
CA ILE A 101 12.29 15.37 23.82
C ILE A 101 12.37 13.95 23.24
N SER A 102 11.77 13.70 22.07
CA SER A 102 11.69 12.38 21.44
C SER A 102 11.56 12.53 19.92
N THR A 103 11.94 11.51 19.15
CA THR A 103 11.35 11.35 17.81
C THR A 103 9.91 10.87 17.99
N ALA A 104 8.95 11.54 17.35
CA ALA A 104 7.51 11.33 17.56
C ALA A 104 7.12 11.32 19.09
N ARG A 105 5.88 11.18 19.51
CA ARG A 105 4.61 11.38 18.80
C ARG A 105 4.01 12.76 19.10
N LYS A 106 4.61 13.53 20.03
CA LYS A 106 4.05 14.79 20.56
C LYS A 106 5.10 15.89 20.52
N ILE A 107 4.68 17.07 20.03
CA ILE A 107 5.47 18.30 20.09
C ILE A 107 5.18 18.98 21.44
N MET A 108 6.23 19.28 22.18
CA MET A 108 6.21 19.91 23.50
C MET A 108 6.82 21.31 23.46
N PRO A 109 6.51 22.19 24.43
CA PRO A 109 7.04 23.56 24.43
C PRO A 109 8.57 23.70 24.48
N ALA A 110 9.28 22.68 24.97
CA ALA A 110 10.75 22.69 24.99
C ALA A 110 11.39 22.19 23.68
N ASP A 111 10.62 21.62 22.75
CA ASP A 111 11.16 21.13 21.48
C ASP A 111 11.56 22.31 20.58
N GLN A 112 12.81 22.32 20.12
CA GLN A 112 13.32 23.28 19.15
C GLN A 112 13.26 22.75 17.72
N TYR A 113 13.04 21.44 17.57
CA TYR A 113 12.78 20.74 16.31
C TYR A 113 11.94 19.49 16.60
N MET A 114 11.42 18.84 15.57
CA MET A 114 10.77 17.53 15.70
C MET A 114 11.15 16.61 14.55
N VAL A 115 11.39 15.35 14.87
CA VAL A 115 11.53 14.26 13.91
C VAL A 115 10.30 13.38 14.08
N THR A 116 9.44 13.27 13.06
CA THR A 116 8.19 12.50 13.21
C THR A 116 7.68 11.93 11.87
N HIS A 117 6.95 10.81 11.94
CA HIS A 117 6.17 10.27 10.82
C HIS A 117 4.80 10.96 10.68
N ASN A 118 4.36 11.71 11.70
CA ASN A 118 3.08 12.41 11.72
C ASN A 118 3.17 13.71 12.53
N ILE A 119 2.80 14.83 11.90
CA ILE A 119 2.65 16.11 12.59
C ILE A 119 1.28 16.11 13.29
N PRO A 120 1.22 16.35 14.63
CA PRO A 120 -0.02 16.32 15.38
C PRO A 120 -1.10 17.23 14.77
N GLN A 121 -2.33 16.75 14.70
CA GLN A 121 -3.52 17.48 14.19
C GLN A 121 -3.48 17.85 12.69
N THR A 122 -2.43 17.48 11.95
CA THR A 122 -2.28 17.86 10.53
C THR A 122 -2.14 16.66 9.60
N GLY A 123 -1.26 15.69 9.90
CA GLY A 123 -1.17 14.44 9.14
C GLY A 123 0.26 13.89 8.97
N GLY A 124 0.38 12.86 8.14
CA GLY A 124 1.65 12.16 7.90
C GLY A 124 2.69 13.02 7.17
N THR A 125 3.96 12.88 7.55
CA THR A 125 5.07 13.69 7.03
C THR A 125 5.54 13.27 5.64
N TYR A 126 5.34 12.02 5.23
CA TYR A 126 5.73 11.55 3.91
C TYR A 126 4.73 10.54 3.34
N GLY A 127 4.94 10.16 2.08
CA GLY A 127 4.18 9.13 1.37
C GLY A 127 3.85 9.54 -0.06
N ILE A 128 3.77 8.54 -0.93
CA ILE A 128 3.58 8.72 -2.36
C ILE A 128 2.08 8.76 -2.65
N ASN A 129 1.52 9.97 -2.70
CA ASN A 129 0.12 10.21 -3.02
C ASN A 129 -0.04 10.56 -4.51
N GLY A 130 -1.20 10.23 -5.09
CA GLY A 130 -1.57 10.62 -6.45
C GLY A 130 -0.92 9.78 -7.57
N SER A 131 -1.11 10.24 -8.80
CA SER A 131 -0.72 9.52 -10.03
C SER A 131 0.58 10.02 -10.66
N GLY A 132 1.14 11.14 -10.18
CA GLY A 132 2.35 11.77 -10.70
C GLY A 132 3.23 12.36 -9.61
N THR A 133 4.02 13.37 -9.95
CA THR A 133 5.01 14.02 -9.06
C THR A 133 4.55 15.38 -8.52
N ASP A 134 3.42 15.90 -8.98
CA ASP A 134 2.90 17.22 -8.63
C ASP A 134 2.41 17.36 -7.18
N ASN A 135 2.35 16.26 -6.43
CA ASN A 135 2.05 16.24 -5.01
C ASN A 135 3.28 16.61 -4.15
N ASP A 136 3.03 17.39 -3.10
CA ASP A 136 3.94 17.74 -2.00
C ASP A 136 3.22 17.61 -0.65
N ARG A 137 3.85 18.05 0.44
CA ARG A 137 3.32 17.99 1.80
C ARG A 137 3.16 19.36 2.43
N GLU A 138 3.12 20.43 1.63
CA GLU A 138 3.13 21.79 2.17
C GLU A 138 1.90 22.08 3.05
N SER A 139 0.73 21.59 2.66
CA SER A 139 -0.51 21.70 3.46
C SER A 139 -0.44 21.06 4.86
N ILE A 140 0.57 20.21 5.10
CA ILE A 140 0.86 19.56 6.38
C ILE A 140 2.00 20.30 7.09
N TYR A 141 3.12 20.53 6.40
CA TYR A 141 4.32 21.15 6.98
C TYR A 141 4.17 22.63 7.30
N SER A 142 3.41 23.41 6.51
CA SER A 142 3.22 24.85 6.72
C SER A 142 2.52 25.20 8.04
N LYS A 143 1.98 24.20 8.73
CA LYS A 143 1.28 24.32 10.02
C LYS A 143 2.19 24.02 11.21
N ALA A 144 3.40 23.51 10.98
CA ALA A 144 4.36 23.27 12.04
C ALA A 144 4.92 24.61 12.55
N THR A 145 5.04 24.74 13.87
CA THR A 145 5.59 25.95 14.52
C THR A 145 7.09 25.83 14.81
N ILE A 146 7.66 24.64 14.60
CA ILE A 146 9.08 24.33 14.74
C ILE A 146 9.53 23.53 13.50
N PRO A 147 10.83 23.51 13.15
CA PRO A 147 11.34 22.69 12.06
C PRO A 147 10.97 21.21 12.23
N VAL A 148 10.39 20.61 11.19
CA VAL A 148 10.02 19.19 11.18
C VAL A 148 10.82 18.42 10.14
N ILE A 149 11.40 17.31 10.59
CA ILE A 149 12.12 16.34 9.78
C ILE A 149 11.25 15.08 9.64
N ALA A 150 11.12 14.57 8.42
CA ALA A 150 10.41 13.31 8.19
C ALA A 150 11.21 12.14 8.79
N HIS A 151 10.57 11.35 9.65
CA HIS A 151 11.20 10.23 10.36
C HIS A 151 11.06 8.91 9.60
N GLU A 152 12.13 8.13 9.53
CA GLU A 152 12.15 6.78 8.93
C GLU A 152 11.48 6.71 7.56
N VAL A 153 11.87 7.63 6.67
CA VAL A 153 11.35 7.72 5.30
C VAL A 153 11.77 6.51 4.50
N GLY A 154 10.77 5.81 3.97
CA GLY A 154 11.00 4.64 3.14
C GLY A 154 11.42 3.44 4.00
N GLN A 155 10.71 2.33 3.86
CA GLN A 155 10.96 1.10 4.63
C GLN A 155 10.55 -0.10 3.79
N TYR A 156 10.96 -0.07 2.52
CA TYR A 156 10.63 -1.07 1.52
C TYR A 156 11.77 -2.09 1.46
N PRO A 157 11.54 -3.37 1.73
CA PRO A 157 12.62 -4.34 1.79
C PRO A 157 13.06 -4.79 0.39
N VAL A 158 14.33 -5.22 0.31
CA VAL A 158 14.93 -5.88 -0.85
C VAL A 158 15.09 -7.36 -0.51
N TYR A 159 14.78 -8.22 -1.48
CA TYR A 159 14.92 -9.67 -1.32
C TYR A 159 16.40 -10.04 -1.07
N PRO A 160 16.73 -10.84 -0.03
CA PRO A 160 18.11 -11.15 0.32
C PRO A 160 18.79 -12.03 -0.74
N LEU A 161 20.11 -11.91 -0.86
CA LEU A 161 20.91 -12.87 -1.63
C LEU A 161 21.40 -13.99 -0.70
N TRP A 162 21.34 -15.24 -1.17
CA TRP A 162 21.74 -16.36 -0.31
C TRP A 162 23.25 -16.41 -0.03
N ASN A 163 24.07 -15.78 -0.88
CA ASN A 163 25.50 -15.66 -0.67
C ASN A 163 25.87 -14.70 0.48
N GLU A 164 24.92 -13.92 1.00
CA GLU A 164 25.14 -13.11 2.21
C GLU A 164 25.35 -14.00 3.45
N ILE A 165 24.81 -15.22 3.45
CA ILE A 165 25.01 -16.21 4.53
C ILE A 165 26.51 -16.47 4.73
N ASP A 166 27.27 -16.56 3.64
CA ASP A 166 28.71 -16.88 3.66
C ASP A 166 29.56 -15.75 4.27
N LYS A 167 29.01 -14.54 4.44
CA LYS A 167 29.69 -13.41 5.07
C LYS A 167 29.79 -13.53 6.59
N TYR A 168 28.91 -14.32 7.22
CA TYR A 168 28.84 -14.49 8.67
C TYR A 168 29.92 -15.45 9.19
N THR A 169 31.17 -14.99 9.17
CA THR A 169 32.36 -15.74 9.60
C THR A 169 32.84 -15.39 11.02
N GLY A 170 32.19 -14.41 11.66
CA GLY A 170 32.54 -13.88 12.98
C GLY A 170 31.75 -14.51 14.13
N ALA A 171 31.43 -13.70 15.14
CA ALA A 171 30.70 -14.14 16.34
C ALA A 171 29.18 -14.26 16.16
N LEU A 172 28.65 -13.85 15.01
CA LEU A 172 27.22 -13.91 14.67
C LEU A 172 27.00 -14.91 13.54
N GLU A 173 25.86 -15.61 13.57
CA GLU A 173 25.43 -16.58 12.56
C GLU A 173 24.17 -16.08 11.84
N ALA A 174 24.04 -16.37 10.55
CA ALA A 174 22.92 -15.93 9.69
C ALA A 174 21.65 -16.79 9.83
N ARG A 175 21.28 -17.18 11.06
CA ARG A 175 20.23 -18.19 11.30
C ARG A 175 18.87 -17.85 10.67
N ASN A 176 18.54 -16.56 10.59
CA ASN A 176 17.37 -16.10 9.87
C ASN A 176 17.50 -16.42 8.36
N LEU A 177 18.54 -15.91 7.69
CA LEU A 177 18.76 -16.13 6.25
C LEU A 177 18.83 -17.63 5.88
N GLU A 178 19.44 -18.46 6.72
CA GLU A 178 19.45 -19.93 6.55
C GLU A 178 18.02 -20.51 6.50
N SER A 179 17.16 -20.10 7.43
CA SER A 179 15.75 -20.53 7.50
C SER A 179 14.94 -20.02 6.30
N LEU A 180 15.13 -18.75 5.91
CA LEU A 180 14.47 -18.16 4.74
C LEU A 180 14.86 -18.92 3.46
N ARG A 181 16.15 -19.24 3.29
CA ARG A 181 16.64 -20.04 2.17
C ARG A 181 16.01 -21.44 2.14
N GLN A 182 15.90 -22.12 3.29
CA GLN A 182 15.23 -23.43 3.36
C GLN A 182 13.76 -23.34 2.92
N GLN A 183 13.05 -22.27 3.30
CA GLN A 183 11.69 -22.03 2.86
C GLN A 183 11.62 -21.74 1.34
N ALA A 184 12.60 -21.04 0.77
CA ALA A 184 12.72 -20.86 -0.68
C ALA A 184 13.02 -22.16 -1.43
N VAL A 185 13.82 -23.07 -0.85
CA VAL A 185 14.07 -24.42 -1.41
C VAL A 185 12.77 -25.23 -1.43
N LYS A 186 12.00 -25.21 -0.34
CA LYS A 186 10.71 -25.92 -0.23
C LYS A 186 9.72 -25.47 -1.30
N ASN A 187 9.71 -24.18 -1.64
CA ASN A 187 8.82 -23.60 -2.64
C ASN A 187 9.46 -23.50 -4.05
N HIS A 188 10.65 -24.10 -4.23
CA HIS A 188 11.34 -24.20 -5.53
C HIS A 188 11.73 -22.86 -6.17
N ILE A 189 12.03 -21.84 -5.35
CA ILE A 189 12.42 -20.50 -5.80
C ILE A 189 13.82 -20.05 -5.32
N GLU A 190 14.55 -20.91 -4.62
CA GLU A 190 15.90 -20.58 -4.09
C GLU A 190 16.85 -20.00 -5.16
N HIS A 191 16.86 -20.59 -6.36
CA HIS A 191 17.70 -20.15 -7.49
C HIS A 191 17.28 -18.80 -8.13
N GLN A 192 16.24 -18.14 -7.63
CA GLN A 192 15.71 -16.87 -8.16
C GLN A 192 16.06 -15.66 -7.31
N ASP A 193 16.81 -15.83 -6.22
CA ASP A 193 17.20 -14.77 -5.30
C ASP A 193 17.75 -13.53 -6.02
N ARG A 194 18.68 -13.70 -6.97
CA ARG A 194 19.22 -12.58 -7.75
C ARG A 194 18.15 -11.83 -8.53
N LYS A 195 17.22 -12.53 -9.20
CA LYS A 195 16.14 -11.88 -9.97
C LYS A 195 15.20 -11.10 -9.04
N PHE A 196 14.88 -11.68 -7.89
CA PHE A 196 14.02 -11.04 -6.90
C PHE A 196 14.69 -9.87 -6.22
N HIS A 197 15.99 -9.97 -5.96
CA HIS A 197 16.83 -8.90 -5.44
C HIS A 197 16.86 -7.71 -6.40
N GLU A 198 17.18 -7.95 -7.68
CA GLU A 198 17.19 -6.92 -8.72
C GLU A 198 15.81 -6.26 -8.88
N ALA A 199 14.73 -7.04 -8.93
CA ALA A 199 13.39 -6.50 -9.13
C ALA A 199 12.87 -5.70 -7.92
N SER A 200 13.03 -6.22 -6.70
CA SER A 200 12.62 -5.52 -5.48
C SER A 200 13.49 -4.29 -5.21
N GLY A 201 14.80 -4.36 -5.47
CA GLY A 201 15.73 -3.23 -5.36
C GLY A 201 15.45 -2.10 -6.36
N ALA A 202 15.10 -2.43 -7.61
CA ALA A 202 14.72 -1.44 -8.60
C ALA A 202 13.44 -0.68 -8.19
N LEU A 203 12.41 -1.40 -7.74
CA LEU A 203 11.19 -0.79 -7.23
C LEU A 203 11.45 0.05 -5.96
N GLN A 204 12.24 -0.45 -5.01
CA GLN A 204 12.64 0.31 -3.83
C GLN A 204 13.27 1.65 -4.25
N THR A 205 14.21 1.63 -5.19
CA THR A 205 14.90 2.82 -5.70
C THR A 205 13.92 3.84 -6.28
N ILE A 206 12.96 3.37 -7.10
CA ILE A 206 11.91 4.22 -7.69
C ILE A 206 11.07 4.91 -6.61
N LEU A 207 10.69 4.15 -5.56
CA LEU A 207 9.84 4.68 -4.50
C LEU A 207 10.60 5.61 -3.55
N TYR A 208 11.86 5.31 -3.22
CA TYR A 208 12.71 6.19 -2.41
C TYR A 208 12.98 7.51 -3.12
N LYS A 209 13.28 7.49 -4.42
CA LYS A 209 13.32 8.70 -5.24
C LYS A 209 12.01 9.48 -5.15
N GLY A 210 10.87 8.83 -5.33
CA GLY A 210 9.55 9.48 -5.21
C GLY A 210 9.30 10.12 -3.85
N LEU A 211 9.70 9.48 -2.75
CA LEU A 211 9.58 9.99 -1.39
C LEU A 211 10.49 11.19 -1.13
N ILE A 212 11.77 11.08 -1.50
CA ILE A 212 12.76 12.15 -1.26
C ILE A 212 12.39 13.39 -2.07
N GLU A 213 12.04 13.23 -3.35
CA GLU A 213 11.65 14.38 -4.16
C GLU A 213 10.33 15.02 -3.68
N ASN A 214 9.39 14.25 -3.14
CA ASN A 214 8.16 14.79 -2.55
C ASN A 214 8.48 15.71 -1.35
N LEU A 215 9.47 15.34 -0.55
CA LEU A 215 9.94 16.13 0.58
C LEU A 215 10.74 17.36 0.11
N LEU A 216 11.66 17.20 -0.86
CA LEU A 216 12.40 18.32 -1.45
C LEU A 216 11.50 19.33 -2.19
N ARG A 217 10.36 18.89 -2.72
CA ARG A 217 9.33 19.77 -3.30
C ARG A 217 8.51 20.52 -2.26
N THR A 218 8.60 20.18 -0.98
CA THR A 218 7.81 20.77 0.12
C THR A 218 8.61 21.89 0.80
N PRO A 219 8.31 23.17 0.56
CA PRO A 219 9.13 24.28 1.03
C PRO A 219 9.30 24.34 2.56
N SER A 220 8.27 24.00 3.33
CA SER A 220 8.30 24.03 4.80
C SER A 220 8.90 22.77 5.43
N CYS A 221 9.35 21.79 4.65
CA CYS A 221 10.02 20.59 5.16
C CYS A 221 11.46 20.93 5.56
N ALA A 222 11.86 20.58 6.80
CA ALA A 222 13.21 20.84 7.29
C ALA A 222 14.22 19.71 6.98
N GLY A 223 13.76 18.61 6.40
CA GLY A 223 14.60 17.49 5.99
C GLY A 223 13.95 16.13 6.18
N PHE A 224 14.74 15.08 6.00
CA PHE A 224 14.31 13.70 6.19
C PHE A 224 15.43 12.83 6.75
N GLN A 225 15.05 11.77 7.46
CA GLN A 225 15.89 10.67 7.89
C GLN A 225 15.30 9.40 7.33
N MET A 226 16.10 8.57 6.68
CA MET A 226 15.60 7.27 6.22
C MET A 226 15.82 6.17 7.26
N LEU A 227 15.09 5.07 7.11
CA LEU A 227 15.36 3.83 7.80
C LEU A 227 15.60 2.71 6.78
N SER A 228 16.82 2.24 6.60
CA SER A 228 18.11 2.82 6.98
C SER A 228 19.00 2.75 5.74
N MET A 229 20.23 3.26 5.82
CA MET A 229 21.22 3.08 4.76
C MET A 229 21.65 1.61 4.62
N THR A 230 21.73 0.92 5.76
CA THR A 230 22.16 -0.48 5.90
C THR A 230 21.01 -1.35 6.37
N ASP A 231 21.07 -2.64 6.04
CA ASP A 231 20.16 -3.61 6.62
C ASP A 231 20.36 -3.76 8.13
N TYR A 232 19.24 -3.74 8.85
CA TYR A 232 19.22 -4.01 10.29
C TYR A 232 18.99 -5.49 10.52
N SER A 233 20.01 -6.20 11.02
CA SER A 233 19.96 -7.65 11.31
C SER A 233 19.54 -7.98 12.75
N GLY A 234 19.04 -7.00 13.51
CA GLY A 234 18.63 -7.18 14.90
C GLY A 234 17.25 -7.81 15.05
N GLN A 235 16.54 -7.52 16.14
CA GLN A 235 15.22 -8.10 16.38
C GLN A 235 14.18 -7.60 15.35
N GLY A 236 13.76 -8.49 14.45
CA GLY A 236 12.71 -8.19 13.45
C GLY A 236 13.23 -7.62 12.14
N GLU A 237 14.34 -8.17 11.65
CA GLU A 237 15.14 -7.72 10.51
C GLU A 237 14.47 -6.74 9.54
N ALA A 238 15.14 -5.62 9.27
CA ALA A 238 14.72 -4.65 8.27
C ALA A 238 15.71 -4.68 7.10
N LEU A 239 15.39 -5.49 6.09
CA LEU A 239 16.18 -5.63 4.86
C LEU A 239 15.96 -4.45 3.88
N VAL A 240 15.87 -3.24 4.42
CA VAL A 240 15.43 -2.00 3.76
C VAL A 240 16.58 -1.12 3.29
N GLY A 241 17.82 -1.50 3.60
CA GLY A 241 19.03 -0.78 3.18
C GLY A 241 19.35 -1.03 1.71
N TRP A 242 20.06 -0.08 1.11
CA TRP A 242 20.78 -0.31 -0.15
C TRP A 242 22.21 -0.82 0.09
N LEU A 243 22.66 -0.82 1.34
CA LEU A 243 23.79 -1.60 1.83
C LEU A 243 23.27 -2.79 2.64
N ASP A 244 23.99 -3.89 2.61
CA ASP A 244 23.71 -5.04 3.50
C ASP A 244 24.21 -4.78 4.94
N SER A 245 24.07 -5.78 5.81
CA SER A 245 24.49 -5.68 7.22
C SER A 245 26.02 -5.60 7.41
N PHE A 246 26.81 -5.85 6.36
CA PHE A 246 28.26 -5.69 6.32
C PHE A 246 28.70 -4.39 5.65
N TRP A 247 27.76 -3.49 5.33
CA TRP A 247 27.99 -2.22 4.63
C TRP A 247 28.42 -2.38 3.17
N ASP A 248 28.33 -3.58 2.61
CA ASP A 248 28.58 -3.78 1.20
C ASP A 248 27.39 -3.31 0.37
N SER A 249 27.67 -2.81 -0.83
CA SER A 249 26.60 -2.45 -1.76
C SER A 249 25.81 -3.68 -2.16
N LYS A 250 24.48 -3.56 -2.12
CA LYS A 250 23.57 -4.55 -2.72
C LYS A 250 23.59 -4.53 -4.26
N GLY A 251 24.25 -3.55 -4.88
CA GLY A 251 24.31 -3.44 -6.34
C GLY A 251 23.00 -2.95 -6.99
N ILE A 252 22.03 -2.49 -6.19
CA ILE A 252 20.73 -1.98 -6.69
C ILE A 252 20.79 -0.50 -7.08
N ILE A 253 21.74 0.26 -6.53
CA ILE A 253 21.97 1.68 -6.82
C ILE A 253 23.42 2.09 -6.54
N THR A 254 23.95 2.98 -7.38
CA THR A 254 25.27 3.61 -7.18
C THR A 254 25.15 4.95 -6.43
N PRO A 255 26.20 5.41 -5.72
CA PRO A 255 26.20 6.72 -5.08
C PRO A 255 25.90 7.88 -6.06
N GLU A 256 26.38 7.78 -7.30
CA GLU A 256 26.15 8.77 -8.35
C GLU A 256 24.66 8.87 -8.71
N GLN A 257 23.99 7.73 -8.88
CA GLN A 257 22.55 7.67 -9.15
C GLN A 257 21.71 8.15 -7.96
N PHE A 258 22.11 7.80 -6.73
CA PHE A 258 21.40 8.25 -5.53
C PHE A 258 21.46 9.79 -5.39
N ARG A 259 22.62 10.39 -5.71
CA ARG A 259 22.81 11.85 -5.71
C ARG A 259 22.00 12.59 -6.77
N CYS A 260 21.42 11.92 -7.76
CA CYS A 260 20.53 12.59 -8.72
C CYS A 260 19.24 13.11 -8.07
N TYR A 261 18.81 12.49 -6.96
CA TYR A 261 17.59 12.87 -6.25
C TYR A 261 17.80 13.15 -4.75
N SER A 262 19.00 12.93 -4.22
CA SER A 262 19.37 13.21 -2.83
C SER A 262 20.73 13.92 -2.77
N ASN A 263 20.72 15.24 -2.90
CA ASN A 263 21.91 16.10 -2.92
C ASN A 263 21.56 17.51 -2.40
N ASP A 264 22.55 18.39 -2.28
CA ASP A 264 22.35 19.79 -1.88
C ASP A 264 21.63 20.63 -2.95
N ILE A 265 21.83 20.30 -4.23
CA ILE A 265 21.10 20.85 -5.37
C ILE A 265 20.47 19.69 -6.16
N VAL A 266 19.14 19.72 -6.31
CA VAL A 266 18.37 18.65 -6.95
C VAL A 266 17.38 19.25 -7.95
N PRO A 267 17.49 18.93 -9.26
CA PRO A 267 16.43 19.19 -10.22
C PRO A 267 15.18 18.36 -9.90
N LEU A 268 14.02 18.98 -10.01
CA LEU A 268 12.72 18.40 -9.69
C LEU A 268 11.74 18.67 -10.85
N ALA A 269 10.84 17.72 -11.10
CA ALA A 269 9.76 17.89 -12.07
C ALA A 269 8.40 17.65 -11.39
N ARG A 270 7.40 18.47 -11.73
CA ARG A 270 5.99 18.30 -11.35
C ARG A 270 5.15 18.00 -12.58
N PHE A 271 4.54 16.82 -12.62
CA PHE A 271 3.55 16.42 -13.62
C PHE A 271 2.51 15.50 -12.97
N HIS A 272 1.31 15.45 -13.54
CA HIS A 272 0.15 14.87 -12.86
C HIS A 272 0.02 13.33 -12.97
N LYS A 273 0.63 12.73 -13.99
CA LYS A 273 0.63 11.27 -14.20
C LYS A 273 1.84 10.75 -14.98
N TYR A 274 2.15 9.48 -14.80
CA TYR A 274 3.25 8.80 -15.51
C TYR A 274 2.85 8.20 -16.87
N THR A 275 1.56 7.99 -17.12
CA THR A 275 1.06 7.33 -18.33
C THR A 275 0.20 8.28 -19.16
N TRP A 276 0.39 8.27 -20.47
CA TRP A 276 -0.20 9.25 -21.39
C TRP A 276 -0.69 8.57 -22.65
N GLN A 277 -1.66 9.19 -23.32
CA GLN A 277 -2.08 8.85 -24.67
C GLN A 277 -1.54 9.89 -25.66
N THR A 278 -1.50 9.52 -26.94
CA THR A 278 -0.94 10.36 -28.00
C THR A 278 -1.85 11.53 -28.38
N ASP A 279 -3.13 11.49 -27.99
CA ASP A 279 -4.06 12.61 -28.10
C ASP A 279 -3.98 13.58 -26.90
N GLU A 280 -3.03 13.35 -25.98
CA GLU A 280 -2.78 14.22 -24.82
C GLU A 280 -1.53 15.08 -25.01
N THR A 281 -1.45 16.14 -24.21
CA THR A 281 -0.26 17.00 -24.13
C THR A 281 0.45 16.75 -22.81
N PHE A 282 1.71 16.32 -22.86
CA PHE A 282 2.56 16.19 -21.68
C PHE A 282 2.91 17.58 -21.13
N LYS A 283 2.46 17.87 -19.90
CA LYS A 283 2.74 19.14 -19.20
C LYS A 283 3.51 18.88 -17.93
N ALA A 284 4.60 19.61 -17.73
CA ALA A 284 5.38 19.56 -16.50
C ALA A 284 5.91 20.95 -16.10
N GLN A 285 6.16 21.13 -14.80
CA GLN A 285 6.91 22.26 -14.26
C GLN A 285 8.28 21.79 -13.80
N ILE A 286 9.32 22.52 -14.20
CA ILE A 286 10.70 22.26 -13.78
C ILE A 286 11.05 23.16 -12.61
N GLN A 287 11.57 22.55 -11.56
CA GLN A 287 11.99 23.20 -10.33
C GLN A 287 13.42 22.76 -9.97
N VAL A 288 14.09 23.52 -9.12
CA VAL A 288 15.36 23.10 -8.52
C VAL A 288 15.33 23.41 -7.03
N ALA A 289 15.43 22.37 -6.19
CA ALA A 289 15.75 22.55 -4.79
C ALA A 289 17.23 22.90 -4.68
N ASN A 290 17.56 24.07 -4.12
CA ASN A 290 18.93 24.46 -3.84
C ASN A 290 19.05 24.79 -2.35
N TYR A 291 19.64 23.87 -1.61
CA TYR A 291 19.98 23.99 -0.19
C TYR A 291 21.51 24.00 0.03
N SER A 292 22.30 24.21 -1.01
CA SER A 292 23.73 24.53 -0.90
C SER A 292 23.94 25.93 -0.31
N ASP A 293 25.18 26.37 -0.12
CA ASP A 293 25.52 27.73 0.32
C ASP A 293 25.73 28.73 -0.83
N THR A 294 25.42 28.34 -2.08
CA THR A 294 25.64 29.18 -3.27
C THR A 294 24.38 29.40 -4.09
N THR A 295 24.28 30.57 -4.72
CA THR A 295 23.29 30.82 -5.79
C THR A 295 23.93 30.52 -7.13
N LEU A 296 23.31 29.65 -7.92
CA LEU A 296 23.76 29.36 -9.28
C LEU A 296 23.02 30.22 -10.29
N ILE A 297 23.74 30.72 -11.29
CA ILE A 297 23.19 31.41 -12.46
C ILE A 297 23.79 30.73 -13.68
N THR A 298 23.11 29.69 -14.14
CA THR A 298 23.52 28.87 -15.29
C THR A 298 22.26 28.25 -15.91
N PRO A 299 22.23 27.92 -17.20
CA PRO A 299 21.06 27.33 -17.82
C PRO A 299 20.68 25.98 -17.22
N THR A 300 19.41 25.79 -16.90
CA THR A 300 18.80 24.48 -16.66
C THR A 300 18.18 24.01 -17.97
N ILE A 301 18.59 22.83 -18.43
CA ILE A 301 18.19 22.23 -19.69
C ILE A 301 17.31 21.03 -19.38
N TRP A 302 16.18 20.90 -20.06
CA TRP A 302 15.36 19.70 -20.05
C TRP A 302 15.27 19.09 -21.44
N THR A 303 15.23 17.75 -21.51
CA THR A 303 15.03 17.00 -22.75
C THR A 303 14.02 15.89 -22.53
N LEU A 304 13.14 15.65 -23.51
CA LEU A 304 12.30 14.47 -23.60
C LEU A 304 12.85 13.56 -24.70
N THR A 305 13.27 12.36 -24.35
CA THR A 305 13.84 11.36 -25.28
C THR A 305 13.08 10.04 -25.20
N ASP A 306 13.12 9.23 -26.27
CA ASP A 306 12.70 7.83 -26.18
C ASP A 306 13.83 6.93 -25.63
N GLU A 307 13.56 5.63 -25.46
CA GLU A 307 14.56 4.66 -24.97
C GLU A 307 15.79 4.49 -25.89
N THR A 308 15.71 4.90 -27.15
CA THR A 308 16.85 4.88 -28.09
C THR A 308 17.72 6.14 -27.98
N GLY A 309 17.29 7.13 -27.20
CA GLY A 309 17.91 8.44 -27.10
C GLY A 309 17.47 9.42 -28.18
N LYS A 310 16.46 9.09 -28.98
CA LYS A 310 15.91 10.02 -29.99
C LYS A 310 15.18 11.15 -29.27
N LEU A 311 15.62 12.38 -29.56
CA LEU A 311 15.03 13.59 -29.04
C LEU A 311 13.62 13.79 -29.58
N GLN A 312 12.66 13.98 -28.67
CA GLN A 312 11.29 14.41 -28.99
C GLN A 312 11.18 15.92 -28.86
N GLN A 313 11.64 16.47 -27.73
CA GLN A 313 11.64 17.91 -27.50
C GLN A 313 12.67 18.30 -26.43
N GLN A 314 13.06 19.57 -26.40
CA GLN A 314 13.94 20.14 -25.37
C GLN A 314 13.59 21.60 -25.08
N GLY A 315 14.05 22.08 -23.94
CA GLY A 315 14.01 23.48 -23.56
C GLY A 315 15.17 23.84 -22.64
N SER A 316 15.41 25.14 -22.51
CA SER A 316 16.48 25.67 -21.68
C SER A 316 16.06 27.00 -21.08
N ARG A 317 16.31 27.17 -19.78
CA ARG A 317 16.01 28.39 -19.07
C ARG A 317 17.12 28.73 -18.10
N GLU A 318 17.57 29.97 -18.13
CA GLU A 318 18.50 30.53 -17.15
C GLU A 318 17.72 31.45 -16.20
N VAL A 319 17.70 31.07 -14.92
CA VAL A 319 17.17 31.89 -13.83
C VAL A 319 18.09 31.71 -12.62
N PRO A 320 18.15 32.68 -11.69
CA PRO A 320 18.90 32.49 -10.45
C PRO A 320 18.31 31.36 -9.61
N LEU A 321 19.12 30.35 -9.32
CA LEU A 321 18.79 29.25 -8.42
C LEU A 321 19.26 29.63 -7.02
N SER A 322 18.46 30.41 -6.29
CA SER A 322 18.87 30.91 -4.97
C SER A 322 18.97 29.77 -3.96
N SER A 323 19.98 29.87 -3.09
CA SER A 323 20.16 29.00 -1.92
C SER A 323 18.99 29.13 -0.92
N GLY A 324 18.71 28.03 -0.21
CA GLY A 324 17.75 27.93 0.89
C GLY A 324 16.30 27.71 0.48
N LYS A 325 16.02 27.39 -0.80
CA LYS A 325 14.64 27.26 -1.29
C LYS A 325 14.49 26.36 -2.52
N VAL A 326 13.22 26.07 -2.84
CA VAL A 326 12.81 25.50 -4.13
C VAL A 326 12.58 26.62 -5.14
N ASN A 327 13.36 26.61 -6.22
CA ASN A 327 13.30 27.60 -7.30
C ASN A 327 12.38 27.10 -8.42
N GLN A 328 11.50 27.97 -8.91
CA GLN A 328 10.73 27.74 -10.13
C GLN A 328 11.61 28.08 -11.33
N VAL A 329 11.72 27.16 -12.30
CA VAL A 329 12.63 27.32 -13.42
C VAL A 329 11.88 27.48 -14.73
N ASP A 330 11.12 26.47 -15.14
CA ASP A 330 10.47 26.45 -16.45
C ASP A 330 9.12 25.71 -16.41
N SER A 331 8.32 25.85 -17.45
CA SER A 331 7.11 25.07 -17.68
C SER A 331 7.08 24.59 -19.12
N LEU A 332 6.94 23.27 -19.30
CA LEU A 332 6.93 22.63 -20.61
C LEU A 332 5.55 22.10 -20.97
N SER A 333 5.29 22.07 -22.27
CA SER A 333 4.08 21.54 -22.88
C SER A 333 4.47 20.88 -24.19
N VAL A 334 4.43 19.56 -24.22
CA VAL A 334 4.86 18.73 -25.36
C VAL A 334 3.65 18.02 -25.93
N ASP A 335 3.38 18.23 -27.23
CA ASP A 335 2.37 17.48 -27.95
C ASP A 335 2.88 16.05 -28.21
N LEU A 336 2.07 15.05 -27.88
CA LEU A 336 2.40 13.63 -28.03
C LEU A 336 1.83 13.02 -29.32
N SER A 337 1.19 13.83 -30.18
CA SER A 337 0.50 13.38 -31.40
C SER A 337 1.42 12.71 -32.44
N GLU A 338 2.69 13.09 -32.48
CA GLU A 338 3.70 12.51 -33.38
C GLU A 338 4.23 11.14 -32.92
N ILE A 339 3.87 10.69 -31.71
CA ILE A 339 4.23 9.36 -31.21
C ILE A 339 3.27 8.32 -31.81
N THR A 340 3.81 7.36 -32.56
CA THR A 340 2.99 6.36 -33.28
C THR A 340 3.05 4.95 -32.68
N SER A 341 3.91 4.71 -31.69
CA SER A 341 4.09 3.39 -31.06
C SER A 341 4.16 3.52 -29.54
N PRO A 342 3.68 2.52 -28.78
CA PRO A 342 3.78 2.52 -27.33
C PRO A 342 5.25 2.54 -26.95
N GLY A 343 5.62 3.44 -26.05
CA GLY A 343 7.02 3.63 -25.67
C GLY A 343 7.18 4.17 -24.28
N LYS A 344 8.35 3.90 -23.70
CA LYS A 344 8.87 4.58 -22.52
C LYS A 344 9.74 5.75 -22.99
N TYR A 345 9.61 6.87 -22.28
CA TYR A 345 10.31 8.12 -22.56
C TYR A 345 10.95 8.65 -21.29
N TYR A 346 12.04 9.40 -21.44
CA TYR A 346 12.77 10.00 -20.34
C TYR A 346 12.67 11.52 -20.41
N LEU A 347 12.15 12.11 -19.33
CA LEU A 347 12.36 13.52 -19.03
C LEU A 347 13.66 13.65 -18.25
N ASP A 348 14.69 14.19 -18.88
CA ASP A 348 15.96 14.54 -18.26
C ASP A 348 15.99 16.03 -17.94
N VAL A 349 16.51 16.39 -16.78
CA VAL A 349 16.76 17.78 -16.38
C VAL A 349 18.19 17.89 -15.86
N THR A 350 18.98 18.79 -16.44
CA THR A 350 20.40 19.00 -16.10
C THR A 350 20.68 20.48 -15.87
N ILE A 351 21.54 20.79 -14.91
CA ILE A 351 22.04 22.15 -14.67
C ILE A 351 23.40 22.29 -15.36
N SER A 352 23.47 23.15 -16.38
CA SER A 352 24.64 23.27 -17.26
C SER A 352 25.93 23.63 -16.50
N GLY A 353 27.03 22.98 -16.85
CA GLY A 353 28.33 23.17 -16.21
C GLY A 353 28.48 22.56 -14.81
N THR A 354 27.51 21.75 -14.38
CA THR A 354 27.50 21.09 -13.05
C THR A 354 27.21 19.59 -13.17
N PRO A 355 27.46 18.77 -12.14
CA PRO A 355 27.06 17.37 -12.14
C PRO A 355 25.57 17.15 -11.83
N TYR A 356 24.81 18.20 -11.50
CA TYR A 356 23.43 18.08 -11.04
C TYR A 356 22.48 17.76 -12.18
N HIS A 357 21.87 16.58 -12.10
CA HIS A 357 20.89 16.11 -13.08
C HIS A 357 19.89 15.17 -12.41
N ASN A 358 18.71 15.06 -13.00
CA ASN A 358 17.67 14.14 -12.57
C ASN A 358 16.83 13.66 -13.76
N ARG A 359 16.21 12.48 -13.64
CA ARG A 359 15.47 11.82 -14.71
C ARG A 359 14.16 11.23 -14.21
N TRP A 360 13.12 11.28 -15.04
CA TRP A 360 11.84 10.59 -14.83
C TRP A 360 11.45 9.79 -16.07
N SER A 361 10.89 8.60 -15.86
CA SER A 361 10.27 7.80 -16.90
C SER A 361 8.81 8.19 -17.06
N ILE A 362 8.31 8.34 -18.29
CA ILE A 362 6.89 8.38 -18.62
C ILE A 362 6.59 7.35 -19.72
N TRP A 363 5.34 6.92 -19.82
CA TRP A 363 4.88 5.98 -20.84
C TRP A 363 3.82 6.64 -21.70
N VAL A 364 3.95 6.50 -23.01
CA VAL A 364 2.97 7.00 -23.97
C VAL A 364 2.42 5.82 -24.74
N TYR A 365 1.09 5.72 -24.82
CA TYR A 365 0.36 4.64 -25.47
C TYR A 365 -0.57 5.21 -26.55
N PRO A 366 -0.35 4.89 -27.84
CA PRO A 366 -1.28 5.29 -28.88
C PRO A 366 -2.62 4.55 -28.74
N PRO A 367 -3.72 5.12 -29.28
CA PRO A 367 -4.97 4.40 -29.38
C PRO A 367 -4.81 3.17 -30.29
N TYR A 368 -5.28 2.02 -29.83
CA TYR A 368 -5.28 0.79 -30.62
C TYR A 368 -6.67 0.23 -30.81
N ASN A 369 -6.91 -0.24 -32.03
CA ASN A 369 -8.00 -1.18 -32.29
C ASN A 369 -7.57 -2.57 -31.80
N MET A 370 -8.38 -3.13 -30.91
CA MET A 370 -8.17 -4.50 -30.45
C MET A 370 -8.20 -5.46 -31.65
N PRO A 371 -7.22 -6.38 -31.78
CA PRO A 371 -7.18 -7.28 -32.92
C PRO A 371 -8.44 -8.15 -32.94
N GLN A 372 -9.06 -8.31 -34.11
CA GLN A 372 -10.11 -9.32 -34.30
C GLN A 372 -9.45 -10.69 -34.28
N THR A 373 -9.78 -11.50 -33.28
CA THR A 373 -9.18 -12.82 -33.09
C THR A 373 -10.24 -13.84 -32.70
N ASN A 374 -9.95 -15.12 -32.95
CA ASN A 374 -10.76 -16.24 -32.46
C ASN A 374 -10.40 -16.62 -31.01
N ILE A 375 -9.64 -15.78 -30.29
CA ILE A 375 -9.25 -16.01 -28.89
C ILE A 375 -10.45 -15.70 -28.01
N ILE A 376 -10.77 -16.62 -27.11
CA ILE A 376 -11.85 -16.41 -26.14
C ILE A 376 -11.27 -15.63 -24.95
N ILE A 377 -11.87 -14.49 -24.65
CA ILE A 377 -11.54 -13.69 -23.47
C ILE A 377 -12.65 -13.91 -22.45
N HIS A 378 -12.28 -14.34 -21.25
CA HIS A 378 -13.25 -14.59 -20.18
C HIS A 378 -12.67 -14.19 -18.83
N ASP A 379 -13.53 -13.79 -17.90
CA ASP A 379 -13.20 -13.40 -16.53
C ASP A 379 -13.50 -14.50 -15.48
N LYS A 380 -13.91 -15.69 -15.93
CA LYS A 380 -14.28 -16.83 -15.08
C LYS A 380 -13.77 -18.12 -15.67
N PHE A 381 -13.38 -19.05 -14.82
CA PHE A 381 -13.00 -20.40 -15.22
C PHE A 381 -14.20 -21.35 -15.12
N ASP A 382 -15.16 -21.21 -16.03
CA ASP A 382 -16.42 -21.96 -16.05
C ASP A 382 -16.52 -22.94 -17.25
N SER A 383 -17.71 -23.49 -17.49
CA SER A 383 -17.97 -24.44 -18.58
C SER A 383 -17.66 -23.88 -19.97
N THR A 384 -17.77 -22.56 -20.18
CA THR A 384 -17.44 -21.90 -21.45
C THR A 384 -15.95 -22.03 -21.73
N VAL A 385 -15.11 -21.67 -20.74
CA VAL A 385 -13.65 -21.78 -20.84
C VAL A 385 -13.21 -23.23 -20.97
N ILE A 386 -13.78 -24.13 -20.17
CA ILE A 386 -13.43 -25.56 -20.19
C ILE A 386 -13.71 -26.18 -21.57
N SER A 387 -14.93 -25.99 -22.09
CA SER A 387 -15.32 -26.54 -23.39
C SER A 387 -14.45 -26.00 -24.53
N ALA A 388 -14.08 -24.72 -24.47
CA ALA A 388 -13.16 -24.14 -25.44
C ALA A 388 -11.77 -24.78 -25.42
N LEU A 389 -11.19 -25.00 -24.24
CA LEU A 389 -9.88 -25.63 -24.07
C LEU A 389 -9.91 -27.10 -24.53
N GLU A 390 -10.99 -27.83 -24.26
CA GLU A 390 -11.18 -29.20 -24.75
C GLU A 390 -11.28 -29.28 -26.28
N GLN A 391 -11.88 -28.26 -26.92
CA GLN A 391 -11.95 -28.11 -28.37
C GLN A 391 -10.65 -27.62 -29.02
N GLY A 392 -9.58 -27.37 -28.24
CA GLY A 392 -8.30 -26.93 -28.78
C GLY A 392 -8.18 -25.43 -29.00
N LYS A 393 -9.11 -24.62 -28.47
CA LYS A 393 -9.09 -23.16 -28.65
C LYS A 393 -8.07 -22.49 -27.72
N LYS A 394 -7.77 -21.23 -28.02
CA LYS A 394 -6.93 -20.34 -27.21
C LYS A 394 -7.83 -19.50 -26.30
N VAL A 395 -7.51 -19.43 -25.01
CA VAL A 395 -8.25 -18.65 -24.02
C VAL A 395 -7.33 -17.66 -23.31
N LEU A 396 -7.73 -16.40 -23.24
CA LEU A 396 -7.19 -15.40 -22.32
C LEU A 396 -8.13 -15.33 -21.11
N LEU A 397 -7.67 -15.81 -19.95
CA LEU A 397 -8.41 -15.71 -18.70
C LEU A 397 -7.96 -14.46 -17.94
N VAL A 398 -8.87 -13.49 -17.79
CA VAL A 398 -8.70 -12.31 -16.95
C VAL A 398 -9.09 -12.69 -15.52
N ALA A 399 -8.09 -13.03 -14.72
CA ALA A 399 -8.27 -13.70 -13.43
C ALA A 399 -8.16 -12.75 -12.22
N ASP A 400 -8.33 -11.43 -12.42
CA ASP A 400 -8.16 -10.40 -11.39
C ASP A 400 -9.15 -10.50 -10.22
N GLN A 401 -10.26 -11.22 -10.41
CA GLN A 401 -11.27 -11.50 -9.37
C GLN A 401 -11.38 -12.98 -9.01
N LEU A 402 -10.41 -13.82 -9.41
CA LEU A 402 -10.43 -15.26 -9.16
C LEU A 402 -9.46 -15.64 -8.03
N GLY A 403 -9.68 -16.83 -7.48
CA GLY A 403 -8.87 -17.38 -6.39
C GLY A 403 -9.46 -17.13 -5.01
N LYS A 404 -8.86 -17.80 -4.04
CA LYS A 404 -9.21 -17.78 -2.61
C LYS A 404 -8.01 -17.28 -1.80
N LYS A 405 -8.25 -16.94 -0.53
CA LYS A 405 -7.22 -16.41 0.37
C LYS A 405 -6.03 -17.35 0.56
N ASP A 406 -6.24 -18.66 0.43
CA ASP A 406 -5.25 -19.72 0.65
C ASP A 406 -4.46 -20.11 -0.61
N ASN A 407 -4.88 -19.65 -1.81
CA ASN A 407 -4.22 -19.97 -3.07
C ASN A 407 -3.93 -18.76 -3.96
N SER A 408 -4.27 -17.56 -3.49
CA SER A 408 -4.03 -16.31 -4.19
C SER A 408 -3.75 -15.17 -3.22
N THR A 409 -2.94 -14.20 -3.66
CA THR A 409 -2.69 -12.95 -2.94
C THR A 409 -3.08 -11.76 -3.82
N PRO A 410 -3.67 -10.68 -3.27
CA PRO A 410 -3.89 -9.45 -4.04
C PRO A 410 -2.56 -8.89 -4.56
N LEU A 411 -2.63 -8.22 -5.72
CA LEU A 411 -1.48 -7.52 -6.27
C LEU A 411 -1.32 -6.15 -5.61
N TYR A 412 -0.07 -5.73 -5.43
CA TYR A 412 0.30 -4.43 -4.89
C TYR A 412 1.40 -3.82 -5.76
N PHE A 413 1.35 -2.50 -5.96
CA PHE A 413 2.45 -1.78 -6.59
C PHE A 413 3.58 -1.51 -5.61
N THR A 414 3.24 -1.07 -4.39
CA THR A 414 4.23 -0.81 -3.34
C THR A 414 4.61 -2.12 -2.64
N PRO A 415 5.88 -2.28 -2.23
CA PRO A 415 6.28 -3.38 -1.35
C PRO A 415 5.52 -3.36 -0.02
N LEU A 416 5.49 -4.49 0.66
CA LEU A 416 5.09 -4.57 2.06
C LEU A 416 6.00 -3.71 2.94
N PHE A 417 5.55 -3.44 4.16
CA PHE A 417 6.34 -2.70 5.16
C PHE A 417 7.19 -3.67 6.01
N TRP A 418 8.51 -3.54 5.93
CA TRP A 418 9.55 -4.40 6.55
C TRP A 418 9.44 -5.90 6.22
N SER A 419 8.47 -6.57 6.84
CA SER A 419 8.22 -7.99 6.72
C SER A 419 6.83 -8.36 7.23
N THR A 420 6.30 -9.47 6.70
CA THR A 420 5.07 -10.06 7.20
C THR A 420 5.21 -10.66 8.61
N SER A 421 6.41 -11.11 8.99
CA SER A 421 6.70 -11.67 10.31
C SER A 421 6.65 -10.60 11.41
N PHE A 422 7.32 -9.46 11.18
CA PHE A 422 7.38 -8.40 12.19
C PHE A 422 6.08 -7.59 12.27
N PHE A 423 5.48 -7.31 11.12
CA PHE A 423 4.17 -6.65 10.98
C PHE A 423 3.12 -7.61 10.38
N PRO A 424 2.61 -8.58 11.16
CA PRO A 424 1.58 -9.49 10.73
C PRO A 424 0.24 -8.78 10.58
N GLY A 425 -0.62 -9.33 9.72
CA GLY A 425 -1.93 -8.74 9.42
C GLY A 425 -1.90 -7.67 8.34
N GLN A 426 -0.72 -7.32 7.82
CA GLN A 426 -0.62 -6.62 6.54
C GLN A 426 -1.29 -7.44 5.44
N SER A 427 -2.07 -6.76 4.59
CA SER A 427 -2.72 -7.42 3.46
C SER A 427 -1.75 -7.70 2.30
N ASN A 428 -0.67 -6.91 2.20
CA ASN A 428 0.39 -7.07 1.23
C ASN A 428 1.48 -8.02 1.76
N THR A 429 1.86 -8.97 0.93
CA THR A 429 2.90 -9.97 1.20
C THR A 429 3.95 -10.03 0.08
N THR A 430 4.10 -8.96 -0.70
CA THR A 430 4.97 -8.90 -1.88
C THR A 430 5.92 -7.70 -1.87
N LEU A 431 7.03 -7.82 -2.60
CA LEU A 431 8.13 -6.84 -2.68
C LEU A 431 8.22 -6.13 -4.05
N GLY A 432 7.19 -6.27 -4.89
CA GLY A 432 7.23 -5.95 -6.31
C GLY A 432 7.04 -7.20 -7.17
N ALA A 433 7.47 -7.18 -8.43
CA ALA A 433 7.44 -8.37 -9.29
C ALA A 433 8.66 -8.43 -10.21
N TRP A 434 9.19 -9.65 -10.41
CA TRP A 434 10.03 -9.95 -11.55
C TRP A 434 9.14 -10.10 -12.80
N ILE A 435 9.53 -9.41 -13.87
CA ILE A 435 8.85 -9.44 -15.16
C ILE A 435 9.85 -10.01 -16.17
N ASP A 436 9.47 -11.01 -16.94
CA ASP A 436 10.30 -11.45 -18.05
C ASP A 436 10.07 -10.53 -19.26
N LYS A 437 10.74 -9.37 -19.29
CA LYS A 437 10.53 -8.36 -20.35
C LYS A 437 10.87 -8.88 -21.75
N ALA A 438 11.74 -9.90 -21.82
CA ALA A 438 12.12 -10.54 -23.07
C ALA A 438 11.02 -11.48 -23.60
N HIS A 439 10.02 -11.82 -22.77
CA HIS A 439 8.92 -12.67 -23.19
C HIS A 439 8.08 -11.96 -24.28
N PRO A 440 7.72 -12.64 -25.39
CA PRO A 440 6.98 -12.02 -26.50
C PRO A 440 5.62 -11.40 -26.12
N ALA A 441 5.07 -11.81 -24.98
CA ALA A 441 3.87 -11.21 -24.36
C ALA A 441 3.99 -9.69 -24.11
N PHE A 442 5.20 -9.15 -24.00
CA PHE A 442 5.46 -7.72 -23.79
C PHE A 442 6.02 -6.99 -25.03
N SER A 443 6.06 -7.65 -26.19
CA SER A 443 6.53 -7.04 -27.45
C SER A 443 5.79 -5.77 -27.86
N GLN A 444 4.56 -5.58 -27.37
CA GLN A 444 3.75 -4.38 -27.59
C GLN A 444 3.42 -3.67 -26.28
N PHE A 445 4.14 -3.94 -25.19
CA PHE A 445 3.93 -3.31 -23.88
C PHE A 445 5.28 -2.90 -23.29
N PRO A 446 5.69 -1.62 -23.42
CA PRO A 446 6.99 -1.13 -22.93
C PRO A 446 7.12 -1.32 -21.41
N THR A 447 8.06 -2.17 -21.02
CA THR A 447 8.30 -2.52 -19.62
C THR A 447 9.72 -2.99 -19.37
N ASP A 448 10.12 -2.99 -18.10
CA ASP A 448 11.39 -3.50 -17.63
C ASP A 448 11.20 -4.85 -16.93
N ASN A 449 12.29 -5.44 -16.41
CA ASN A 449 12.22 -6.69 -15.66
C ASN A 449 11.65 -6.54 -14.23
N TYR A 450 11.11 -5.36 -13.92
CA TYR A 450 10.56 -4.99 -12.63
C TYR A 450 9.36 -4.06 -12.82
N THR A 451 8.50 -4.01 -11.80
CA THR A 451 7.37 -3.08 -11.77
C THR A 451 7.83 -1.64 -11.60
N ASP A 452 7.32 -0.75 -12.44
CA ASP A 452 7.52 0.71 -12.41
C ASP A 452 6.13 1.40 -12.46
N TRP A 453 6.06 2.73 -12.47
CA TRP A 453 4.84 3.51 -12.27
C TRP A 453 3.68 3.16 -13.20
N GLN A 454 3.94 2.68 -14.43
CA GLN A 454 2.89 2.24 -15.35
C GLN A 454 2.09 1.06 -14.80
N TRP A 455 2.72 0.17 -14.03
CA TRP A 455 2.04 -0.98 -13.43
C TRP A 455 1.07 -0.57 -12.32
N LYS A 456 1.31 0.56 -11.63
CA LYS A 456 0.49 1.05 -10.51
C LYS A 456 -1.00 1.16 -10.85
N GLU A 457 -1.34 1.54 -12.08
CA GLU A 457 -2.73 1.72 -12.50
C GLU A 457 -3.52 0.41 -12.55
N ILE A 458 -2.85 -0.70 -12.84
CA ILE A 458 -3.49 -2.00 -13.10
C ILE A 458 -3.35 -3.00 -11.93
N THR A 459 -2.72 -2.61 -10.82
CA THR A 459 -2.46 -3.49 -9.65
C THR A 459 -3.70 -3.93 -8.87
N GLN A 460 -4.93 -3.55 -9.27
CA GLN A 460 -6.16 -4.09 -8.69
C GLN A 460 -6.44 -5.51 -9.20
N GLY A 461 -5.62 -6.47 -8.80
CA GLY A 461 -5.68 -7.84 -9.32
C GLY A 461 -5.22 -8.91 -8.35
N ARG A 462 -4.90 -10.08 -8.89
CA ARG A 462 -4.55 -11.30 -8.16
C ARG A 462 -3.27 -11.92 -8.70
N SER A 463 -2.53 -12.56 -7.81
CA SER A 463 -1.52 -13.55 -8.17
C SER A 463 -1.82 -14.86 -7.48
N PHE A 464 -1.37 -15.95 -8.09
CA PHE A 464 -1.72 -17.30 -7.69
C PHE A 464 -0.49 -18.03 -7.16
N ILE A 465 -0.67 -18.78 -6.07
CA ILE A 465 0.36 -19.62 -5.50
C ILE A 465 0.51 -20.87 -6.37
N ILE A 466 1.72 -21.10 -6.89
CA ILE A 466 2.04 -22.19 -7.81
C ILE A 466 3.21 -23.05 -7.28
N ASN A 467 3.38 -23.15 -5.96
CA ASN A 467 4.42 -23.96 -5.31
C ASN A 467 4.41 -25.42 -5.82
N GLU A 468 3.23 -26.01 -5.97
CA GLU A 468 3.03 -27.38 -6.48
C GLU A 468 3.30 -27.53 -8.00
N HIS A 469 3.68 -26.44 -8.67
CA HIS A 469 4.00 -26.39 -10.09
C HIS A 469 5.42 -25.80 -10.33
N PRO A 470 6.48 -26.47 -9.84
CA PRO A 470 7.85 -25.95 -9.93
C PRO A 470 8.35 -25.71 -11.36
N GLN A 471 7.82 -26.46 -12.34
CA GLN A 471 8.20 -26.34 -13.75
C GLN A 471 7.34 -25.32 -14.54
N LEU A 472 6.33 -24.71 -13.91
CA LEU A 472 5.60 -23.60 -14.51
C LEU A 472 6.42 -22.32 -14.35
N HIS A 473 6.82 -21.69 -15.45
CA HIS A 473 7.56 -20.43 -15.42
C HIS A 473 6.59 -19.26 -15.60
N PRO A 474 6.43 -18.38 -14.60
CA PRO A 474 5.60 -17.20 -14.76
C PRO A 474 6.25 -16.21 -15.72
N ILE A 475 5.42 -15.53 -16.50
CA ILE A 475 5.81 -14.37 -17.32
C ILE A 475 5.95 -13.13 -16.42
N VAL A 476 5.06 -13.00 -15.43
CA VAL A 476 5.17 -12.05 -14.33
C VAL A 476 5.03 -12.79 -13.01
N GLN A 477 6.07 -12.68 -12.19
CA GLN A 477 6.19 -13.33 -10.89
C GLN A 477 6.30 -12.25 -9.79
N PRO A 478 5.22 -11.97 -9.05
CA PRO A 478 5.31 -11.19 -7.83
C PRO A 478 6.35 -11.80 -6.88
N VAL A 479 7.20 -10.96 -6.30
CA VAL A 479 8.22 -11.38 -5.34
C VAL A 479 7.55 -11.52 -3.99
N SER A 480 7.38 -12.74 -3.51
CA SER A 480 6.83 -13.01 -2.17
C SER A 480 7.79 -12.50 -1.08
N ASP A 481 7.24 -12.09 0.05
CA ASP A 481 7.99 -11.87 1.29
C ASP A 481 8.93 -13.05 1.57
N PHE A 482 10.18 -12.74 1.93
CA PHE A 482 11.24 -13.74 2.11
C PHE A 482 11.00 -14.72 3.27
N HIS A 483 10.03 -14.48 4.16
CA HIS A 483 9.60 -15.44 5.18
C HIS A 483 8.61 -16.48 4.65
N ILE A 484 7.84 -16.12 3.62
CA ILE A 484 6.82 -16.99 3.01
C ILE A 484 7.43 -17.73 1.83
N ASN A 485 8.12 -16.99 0.96
CA ASN A 485 8.76 -17.50 -0.25
C ASN A 485 7.80 -18.28 -1.17
N ASP A 486 6.53 -17.88 -1.24
CA ASP A 486 5.61 -18.50 -2.19
C ASP A 486 6.06 -18.20 -3.62
N LYS A 487 6.04 -19.23 -4.45
CA LYS A 487 6.15 -19.08 -5.90
C LYS A 487 4.82 -18.53 -6.41
N LEU A 488 4.80 -17.23 -6.70
CA LEU A 488 3.62 -16.51 -7.18
C LEU A 488 3.64 -16.35 -8.70
N ALA A 489 2.46 -16.33 -9.32
CA ALA A 489 2.30 -16.01 -10.73
C ALA A 489 1.11 -15.08 -10.95
N SER A 490 1.33 -13.92 -11.57
CA SER A 490 0.25 -13.01 -11.99
C SER A 490 0.00 -13.06 -13.50
N ILE A 491 1.02 -13.35 -14.31
CA ILE A 491 0.84 -13.69 -15.73
C ILE A 491 1.61 -14.97 -16.01
N PHE A 492 0.95 -15.97 -16.60
CA PHE A 492 1.57 -17.22 -17.01
C PHE A 492 0.74 -17.93 -18.07
N GLU A 493 1.36 -18.87 -18.78
CA GLU A 493 0.71 -19.66 -19.81
C GLU A 493 0.83 -21.17 -19.57
N CYS A 494 -0.16 -21.92 -20.03
CA CYS A 494 -0.16 -23.39 -19.94
C CYS A 494 -1.00 -24.04 -21.04
N LYS A 495 -0.73 -25.33 -21.27
CA LYS A 495 -1.58 -26.25 -22.04
C LYS A 495 -2.66 -26.82 -21.15
N VAL A 496 -3.88 -26.90 -21.66
CA VAL A 496 -5.02 -27.50 -20.97
C VAL A 496 -5.82 -28.30 -21.98
N SER A 497 -5.94 -29.61 -21.76
CA SER A 497 -6.53 -30.53 -22.74
C SER A 497 -5.86 -30.37 -24.12
N LYS A 498 -6.62 -30.02 -25.17
CA LYS A 498 -6.08 -29.77 -26.52
C LYS A 498 -5.75 -28.29 -26.74
N GLY A 499 -6.16 -27.41 -25.84
CA GLY A 499 -6.11 -25.97 -25.97
C GLY A 499 -4.94 -25.32 -25.23
N LYS A 500 -4.92 -23.99 -25.29
CA LYS A 500 -3.88 -23.14 -24.70
C LYS A 500 -4.52 -22.03 -23.88
N LEU A 501 -4.03 -21.84 -22.66
CA LEU A 501 -4.52 -20.85 -21.71
C LEU A 501 -3.41 -19.84 -21.41
N LEU A 502 -3.72 -18.55 -21.54
CA LEU A 502 -2.94 -17.46 -21.00
C LEU A 502 -3.74 -16.86 -19.85
N VAL A 503 -3.14 -16.78 -18.67
CA VAL A 503 -3.76 -16.21 -17.46
C VAL A 503 -3.18 -14.84 -17.22
N CYS A 504 -4.03 -13.85 -16.98
CA CYS A 504 -3.63 -12.52 -16.54
C CYS A 504 -4.42 -12.15 -15.29
N GLY A 505 -3.72 -12.04 -14.16
CA GLY A 505 -4.28 -11.64 -12.87
C GLY A 505 -4.43 -10.13 -12.68
N TYR A 506 -3.95 -9.30 -13.62
CA TYR A 506 -4.21 -7.86 -13.63
C TYR A 506 -5.59 -7.55 -14.23
N ASN A 507 -6.23 -6.47 -13.77
CA ASN A 507 -7.51 -6.05 -14.32
C ASN A 507 -7.33 -5.37 -15.68
N LEU A 508 -7.71 -6.09 -16.74
CA LEU A 508 -7.63 -5.63 -18.13
C LEU A 508 -8.89 -4.89 -18.62
N ASN A 509 -9.90 -4.73 -17.76
CA ASN A 509 -11.18 -4.09 -18.08
C ASN A 509 -11.28 -2.65 -17.56
N LEU A 510 -10.17 -2.11 -17.04
CA LEU A 510 -10.07 -0.70 -16.64
C LEU A 510 -10.07 0.19 -17.89
N ASP A 511 -10.74 1.34 -17.79
CA ASP A 511 -10.55 2.41 -18.77
C ASP A 511 -9.23 3.14 -18.48
N SER A 512 -8.13 2.47 -18.79
CA SER A 512 -6.76 2.98 -18.67
C SER A 512 -5.98 2.61 -19.94
N PRO A 513 -5.12 3.51 -20.44
CA PRO A 513 -4.24 3.19 -21.57
C PRO A 513 -3.33 2.00 -21.27
N VAL A 514 -2.88 1.83 -20.01
CA VAL A 514 -2.03 0.70 -19.60
C VAL A 514 -2.78 -0.62 -19.73
N ALA A 515 -4.00 -0.70 -19.18
CA ALA A 515 -4.81 -1.92 -19.23
C ALA A 515 -5.12 -2.32 -20.67
N ARG A 516 -5.48 -1.34 -21.49
CA ARG A 516 -5.73 -1.50 -22.93
C ARG A 516 -4.48 -1.97 -23.68
N GLN A 517 -3.32 -1.35 -23.44
CA GLN A 517 -2.08 -1.74 -24.09
C GLN A 517 -1.62 -3.15 -23.66
N LEU A 518 -1.69 -3.48 -22.37
CA LEU A 518 -1.34 -4.80 -21.88
C LEU A 518 -2.24 -5.86 -22.53
N LYS A 519 -3.57 -5.62 -22.56
CA LYS A 519 -4.53 -6.51 -23.23
C LYS A 519 -4.21 -6.68 -24.72
N TYR A 520 -3.85 -5.59 -25.41
CA TYR A 520 -3.44 -5.64 -26.81
C TYR A 520 -2.18 -6.51 -26.98
N SER A 521 -1.15 -6.30 -26.17
CA SER A 521 0.11 -7.05 -26.24
C SER A 521 -0.06 -8.54 -25.98
N LEU A 522 -0.88 -8.91 -24.98
CA LEU A 522 -1.18 -10.31 -24.68
C LEU A 522 -1.94 -10.99 -25.84
N LEU A 523 -2.95 -10.34 -26.41
CA LEU A 523 -3.68 -10.90 -27.55
C LEU A 523 -2.81 -10.96 -28.81
N HIS A 524 -2.00 -9.94 -29.08
CA HIS A 524 -1.05 -9.94 -30.18
C HIS A 524 -0.09 -11.14 -30.07
N TYR A 525 0.47 -11.38 -28.89
CA TYR A 525 1.30 -12.56 -28.65
C TYR A 525 0.52 -13.87 -28.89
N MET A 526 -0.70 -13.98 -28.38
CA MET A 526 -1.51 -15.19 -28.55
C MET A 526 -1.90 -15.49 -30.00
N THR A 527 -1.90 -14.51 -30.92
CA THR A 527 -2.11 -14.77 -32.35
C THR A 527 -0.86 -15.30 -33.05
N GLN A 528 0.32 -15.06 -32.48
CA GLN A 528 1.59 -15.51 -33.06
C GLN A 528 1.76 -17.04 -32.94
N SER A 529 2.63 -17.58 -33.80
CA SER A 529 3.01 -19.01 -33.80
C SER A 529 3.84 -19.39 -32.57
N ASN A 530 4.57 -18.43 -31.98
CA ASN A 530 5.39 -18.63 -30.80
C ASN A 530 4.59 -18.68 -29.48
N PHE A 531 3.28 -18.40 -29.48
CA PHE A 531 2.39 -18.76 -28.36
C PHE A 531 2.22 -20.28 -28.30
N ASN A 532 3.15 -20.93 -27.60
CA ASN A 532 3.27 -22.38 -27.54
C ASN A 532 3.66 -22.89 -26.15
N PRO A 533 2.78 -22.73 -25.14
CA PRO A 533 3.09 -23.16 -23.78
C PRO A 533 3.50 -24.63 -23.75
N SER A 534 4.56 -24.95 -23.01
CA SER A 534 5.07 -26.32 -22.88
C SER A 534 4.46 -27.05 -21.68
N TYR A 535 4.21 -26.34 -20.58
CA TYR A 535 3.70 -26.90 -19.33
C TYR A 535 2.20 -27.18 -19.40
N SER A 536 1.78 -28.37 -18.95
CA SER A 536 0.38 -28.80 -18.98
C SER A 536 -0.24 -28.81 -17.58
N ILE A 537 -1.45 -28.27 -17.43
CA ILE A 537 -2.21 -28.26 -16.18
C ILE A 537 -3.57 -28.92 -16.38
N LYS A 538 -3.99 -29.73 -15.40
CA LYS A 538 -5.30 -30.40 -15.41
C LYS A 538 -6.43 -29.40 -15.09
N ILE A 539 -7.59 -29.58 -15.72
CA ILE A 539 -8.78 -28.74 -15.51
C ILE A 539 -9.16 -28.67 -14.02
N ASP A 540 -9.12 -29.77 -13.28
CA ASP A 540 -9.52 -29.78 -11.86
C ASP A 540 -8.60 -28.95 -10.97
N THR A 541 -7.31 -28.88 -11.31
CA THR A 541 -6.36 -27.97 -10.64
C THR A 541 -6.74 -26.52 -10.89
N LEU A 542 -7.06 -26.16 -12.14
CA LEU A 542 -7.45 -24.81 -12.52
C LEU A 542 -8.80 -24.40 -11.91
N LYS A 543 -9.77 -25.32 -11.82
CA LYS A 543 -11.05 -25.07 -11.11
C LYS A 543 -10.83 -24.69 -9.64
N LYS A 544 -9.88 -25.35 -8.97
CA LYS A 544 -9.52 -25.03 -7.57
C LYS A 544 -8.78 -23.69 -7.49
N MET A 545 -7.80 -23.48 -8.37
CA MET A 545 -6.99 -22.26 -8.42
C MET A 545 -7.83 -21.02 -8.72
N PHE A 546 -8.78 -21.12 -9.65
CA PHE A 546 -9.60 -20.02 -10.14
C PHE A 546 -11.05 -20.05 -9.67
N ALA A 547 -11.26 -20.56 -8.46
CA ALA A 547 -12.57 -20.47 -7.84
C ALA A 547 -13.03 -19.00 -7.78
N TYR A 548 -14.23 -18.73 -8.28
CA TYR A 548 -14.86 -17.43 -8.19
C TYR A 548 -15.72 -17.37 -6.93
N THR A 549 -15.42 -16.43 -6.03
CA THR A 549 -16.32 -16.09 -4.92
C THR A 549 -17.21 -14.95 -5.38
N PRO A 550 -18.52 -15.15 -5.55
CA PRO A 550 -19.41 -14.07 -5.96
C PRO A 550 -19.37 -12.91 -4.97
N LYS A 551 -19.17 -11.69 -5.48
CA LYS A 551 -19.44 -10.49 -4.68
C LYS A 551 -20.92 -10.47 -4.33
N ALA A 552 -21.25 -10.24 -3.06
CA ALA A 552 -22.63 -9.93 -2.67
C ALA A 552 -23.07 -8.72 -3.52
N MET A 553 -24.14 -8.89 -4.30
CA MET A 553 -24.64 -7.81 -5.15
C MET A 553 -25.10 -6.64 -4.28
N VAL A 554 -24.53 -5.46 -4.54
CA VAL A 554 -25.01 -4.18 -4.02
C VAL A 554 -25.78 -3.51 -5.15
N SER A 555 -27.09 -3.69 -5.13
CA SER A 555 -28.05 -2.89 -5.91
C SER A 555 -29.35 -2.84 -5.11
N VAL A 556 -29.97 -1.66 -5.01
CA VAL A 556 -31.38 -1.57 -4.60
C VAL A 556 -32.21 -2.36 -5.62
N PRO A 557 -32.93 -3.43 -5.25
CA PRO A 557 -33.78 -4.10 -6.21
C PRO A 557 -35.08 -3.31 -6.38
N LYS A 558 -35.51 -3.11 -7.63
CA LYS A 558 -36.94 -3.17 -7.95
C LYS A 558 -37.45 -4.55 -7.49
N GLY A 559 -38.61 -4.65 -6.85
CA GLY A 559 -39.15 -5.94 -6.39
C GLY A 559 -39.44 -6.06 -4.89
N PHE A 560 -39.23 -5.02 -4.07
CA PHE A 560 -39.59 -5.07 -2.64
C PHE A 560 -41.10 -5.25 -2.41
N GLU A 561 -41.93 -4.93 -3.40
CA GLU A 561 -43.35 -5.28 -3.43
C GLU A 561 -43.63 -6.79 -3.29
N ASN A 562 -42.65 -7.64 -3.64
CA ASN A 562 -42.75 -9.10 -3.53
C ASN A 562 -42.08 -9.65 -2.25
N SER A 563 -41.73 -8.78 -1.30
CA SER A 563 -41.14 -9.22 -0.02
C SER A 563 -42.17 -9.97 0.82
N ILE A 564 -41.75 -11.01 1.53
CA ILE A 564 -42.57 -11.66 2.57
C ILE A 564 -42.43 -10.94 3.91
N LEU A 565 -41.42 -10.07 4.06
CA LEU A 565 -41.26 -9.16 5.18
C LEU A 565 -40.50 -7.92 4.71
N TYR A 566 -41.01 -6.72 4.97
CA TYR A 566 -40.33 -5.46 4.72
C TYR A 566 -40.61 -4.48 5.87
N ILE A 567 -39.54 -4.02 6.52
CA ILE A 567 -39.59 -3.23 7.75
C ILE A 567 -38.79 -1.95 7.56
N SER A 568 -39.38 -0.83 7.96
CA SER A 568 -38.70 0.44 8.21
C SER A 568 -38.43 0.58 9.71
N CYS A 569 -37.16 0.49 10.09
CA CYS A 569 -36.68 0.37 11.46
C CYS A 569 -36.87 1.69 12.23
N GLY A 570 -37.62 1.66 13.34
CA GLY A 570 -37.85 2.80 14.22
C GLY A 570 -38.75 3.92 13.68
N LYS A 571 -39.39 3.73 12.51
CA LYS A 571 -40.14 4.78 11.80
C LYS A 571 -41.29 5.39 12.62
N GLN A 572 -41.87 4.66 13.57
CA GLN A 572 -42.96 5.13 14.43
C GLN A 572 -42.48 5.90 15.68
N MET A 573 -41.17 5.99 15.88
CA MET A 573 -40.60 6.79 16.98
C MET A 573 -40.95 8.27 16.75
N LYS A 574 -41.58 8.91 17.74
CA LYS A 574 -42.04 10.30 17.62
C LYS A 574 -40.92 11.30 17.92
N ASN A 575 -40.28 11.14 19.07
CA ASN A 575 -39.27 12.06 19.59
C ASN A 575 -37.87 11.68 19.09
N SER A 576 -37.02 12.68 18.86
CA SER A 576 -35.59 12.47 18.60
C SER A 576 -34.88 11.92 19.84
N GLY A 577 -33.81 11.16 19.63
CA GLY A 577 -33.00 10.55 20.68
C GLY A 577 -33.00 9.02 20.61
N SER A 578 -32.79 8.39 21.76
CA SER A 578 -32.65 6.94 21.90
C SER A 578 -33.85 6.33 22.64
N ALA A 579 -34.34 5.19 22.17
CA ALA A 579 -35.39 4.42 22.83
C ALA A 579 -35.07 2.92 22.79
N PRO A 580 -35.48 2.12 23.79
CA PRO A 580 -35.37 0.67 23.72
C PRO A 580 -36.22 0.15 22.54
N TRP A 581 -35.76 -0.94 21.93
CA TRP A 581 -36.51 -1.53 20.82
C TRP A 581 -37.82 -2.16 21.29
N THR A 582 -38.90 -1.81 20.60
CA THR A 582 -40.18 -2.52 20.63
C THR A 582 -40.71 -2.62 19.21
N ALA A 583 -41.34 -3.74 18.86
CA ALA A 583 -41.91 -3.93 17.52
C ALA A 583 -42.93 -2.83 17.13
N THR A 584 -43.57 -2.18 18.11
CA THR A 584 -44.50 -1.05 17.90
C THR A 584 -43.83 0.24 17.43
N LEU A 585 -42.52 0.38 17.61
CA LEU A 585 -41.75 1.53 17.14
C LEU A 585 -41.26 1.37 15.69
N ASP A 586 -41.30 0.15 15.17
CA ASP A 586 -41.03 -0.13 13.76
C ASP A 586 -42.28 0.11 12.93
N HIS A 587 -42.09 0.29 11.62
CA HIS A 587 -43.19 0.27 10.68
C HIS A 587 -42.98 -0.88 9.71
N THR A 588 -43.84 -1.88 9.82
CA THR A 588 -43.94 -2.95 8.83
C THR A 588 -44.62 -2.42 7.57
N GLU A 589 -43.90 -2.40 6.46
CA GLU A 589 -44.42 -2.04 5.14
C GLU A 589 -45.14 -3.25 4.51
N ILE A 590 -44.55 -4.45 4.63
CA ILE A 590 -45.10 -5.73 4.13
C ILE A 590 -44.79 -6.83 5.14
N GLN A 591 -45.75 -7.73 5.41
CA GLN A 591 -45.53 -8.88 6.28
C GLN A 591 -46.51 -10.01 5.94
N ASP A 592 -45.95 -11.15 5.51
CA ASP A 592 -46.66 -12.44 5.49
C ASP A 592 -47.03 -12.81 6.93
N GLU A 593 -48.23 -13.35 7.13
CA GLU A 593 -48.77 -13.68 8.46
C GLU A 593 -47.89 -14.67 9.26
N ARG A 594 -47.08 -15.47 8.57
CA ARG A 594 -46.13 -16.43 9.17
C ARG A 594 -44.78 -15.79 9.49
N CYS A 595 -44.53 -14.59 8.98
CA CYS A 595 -43.31 -13.85 9.26
C CYS A 595 -43.52 -12.98 10.50
N LYS A 596 -42.81 -13.29 11.58
CA LYS A 596 -42.68 -12.44 12.77
C LYS A 596 -41.21 -12.15 12.99
N TYR A 597 -40.89 -11.08 13.70
CA TYR A 597 -39.49 -10.75 13.95
C TYR A 597 -39.27 -10.23 15.36
N LYS A 598 -38.04 -10.41 15.83
CA LYS A 598 -37.54 -9.91 17.09
C LYS A 598 -36.14 -9.35 16.90
N VAL A 599 -35.91 -8.15 17.41
CA VAL A 599 -34.59 -7.51 17.37
C VAL A 599 -34.05 -7.38 18.78
N THR A 600 -32.79 -7.76 18.93
CA THR A 600 -31.97 -7.43 20.10
C THR A 600 -30.91 -6.45 19.63
N CYS A 601 -30.99 -5.20 20.06
CA CYS A 601 -30.05 -4.14 19.75
C CYS A 601 -29.85 -3.23 20.97
N ASP A 602 -28.88 -2.33 20.94
CA ASP A 602 -28.63 -1.41 22.06
C ASP A 602 -29.80 -0.43 22.19
N ASN A 603 -30.23 0.18 21.09
CA ASN A 603 -31.38 1.08 21.03
C ASN A 603 -31.86 1.36 19.60
N ILE A 604 -33.07 1.88 19.47
CA ILE A 604 -33.53 2.63 18.29
C ILE A 604 -33.03 4.06 18.43
N TRP A 605 -32.49 4.63 17.35
CA TRP A 605 -32.06 6.03 17.29
C TRP A 605 -32.92 6.80 16.28
N LYS A 606 -33.31 8.02 16.64
CA LYS A 606 -33.98 8.98 15.75
C LYS A 606 -33.32 10.35 15.81
N ASP A 607 -33.02 10.92 14.64
CA ASP A 607 -32.60 12.31 14.49
C ASP A 607 -33.26 12.94 13.25
N GLU A 608 -32.77 14.12 12.84
CA GLU A 608 -33.26 14.85 11.67
C GLU A 608 -33.02 14.12 10.33
N LYS A 609 -32.09 13.16 10.29
CA LYS A 609 -31.73 12.41 9.08
C LYS A 609 -32.52 11.12 8.92
N GLY A 610 -32.93 10.49 10.03
CA GLY A 610 -33.75 9.28 9.96
C GLY A 610 -33.87 8.50 11.26
N THR A 611 -34.33 7.26 11.12
CA THR A 611 -34.48 6.28 12.20
C THR A 611 -33.72 5.00 11.89
N ALA A 612 -33.09 4.40 12.89
CA ALA A 612 -32.39 3.13 12.72
C ALA A 612 -32.34 2.32 14.02
N TRP A 613 -32.29 0.99 13.90
CA TRP A 613 -31.78 0.14 14.97
C TRP A 613 -30.28 0.33 15.07
N THR A 614 -29.78 0.44 16.30
CA THR A 614 -28.36 0.66 16.53
C THR A 614 -27.83 -0.30 17.58
N GLY A 615 -26.61 -0.78 17.36
CA GLY A 615 -25.91 -1.51 18.40
C GLY A 615 -24.52 -1.98 18.03
N LYS A 616 -23.69 -2.24 19.05
CA LYS A 616 -22.39 -2.89 18.86
C LYS A 616 -22.55 -4.33 18.40
N ASN A 617 -23.49 -5.03 19.01
CA ASN A 617 -23.95 -6.35 18.61
C ASN A 617 -25.46 -6.28 18.40
N MET A 618 -25.95 -6.79 17.28
CA MET A 618 -27.39 -6.93 17.06
C MET A 618 -27.72 -8.35 16.65
N THR A 619 -28.88 -8.85 17.10
CA THR A 619 -29.46 -10.11 16.67
C THR A 619 -30.87 -9.84 16.14
N ILE A 620 -31.11 -10.17 14.88
CA ILE A 620 -32.40 -10.06 14.22
C ILE A 620 -32.86 -11.49 13.94
N GLU A 621 -33.88 -11.94 14.66
CA GLU A 621 -34.53 -13.22 14.43
C GLU A 621 -35.82 -12.97 13.64
N ILE A 622 -35.97 -13.65 12.51
CA ILE A 622 -37.15 -13.57 11.64
C ILE A 622 -37.73 -14.97 11.56
N GLN A 623 -38.96 -15.17 12.02
CA GLN A 623 -39.74 -16.37 11.77
C GLN A 623 -40.11 -16.42 10.28
N THR A 624 -40.01 -17.58 9.65
CA THR A 624 -40.22 -17.77 8.21
C THR A 624 -41.07 -19.02 7.96
N PRO A 625 -41.75 -19.13 6.81
CA PRO A 625 -42.22 -20.43 6.33
C PRO A 625 -41.06 -21.42 6.23
N GLU A 626 -41.30 -22.69 6.55
CA GLU A 626 -40.26 -23.71 6.52
C GLU A 626 -39.80 -24.03 5.08
N GLY A 627 -38.49 -24.19 4.90
CA GLY A 627 -37.88 -24.71 3.68
C GLY A 627 -38.04 -23.80 2.45
N ILE A 628 -37.99 -22.48 2.65
CA ILE A 628 -38.00 -21.47 1.59
C ILE A 628 -36.58 -21.00 1.26
N ILE A 629 -36.38 -20.62 0.00
CA ILE A 629 -35.15 -20.00 -0.49
C ILE A 629 -35.44 -18.52 -0.72
N GLY A 630 -34.46 -17.66 -0.47
CA GLY A 630 -34.67 -16.24 -0.68
C GLY A 630 -33.44 -15.39 -0.47
N ASP A 631 -33.67 -14.08 -0.41
CA ASP A 631 -32.64 -13.07 -0.20
C ASP A 631 -33.07 -12.10 0.89
N LEU A 632 -32.28 -12.01 1.95
CA LEU A 632 -32.43 -11.01 3.00
C LEU A 632 -31.60 -9.77 2.66
N TYR A 633 -32.28 -8.66 2.44
CA TYR A 633 -31.68 -7.35 2.19
C TYR A 633 -31.69 -6.50 3.47
N VAL A 634 -30.55 -5.92 3.82
CA VAL A 634 -30.38 -5.10 5.03
C VAL A 634 -29.74 -3.78 4.65
N LYS A 635 -30.38 -2.67 4.99
CA LYS A 635 -29.87 -1.31 4.74
C LYS A 635 -29.10 -0.82 5.96
N PHE A 636 -27.79 -0.68 5.78
CA PHE A 636 -26.90 -0.06 6.74
C PHE A 636 -26.74 1.43 6.46
N GLU A 637 -26.64 2.20 7.54
CA GLU A 637 -26.54 3.65 7.50
C GLU A 637 -25.23 4.14 8.14
N ASP A 638 -24.75 5.28 7.66
CA ASP A 638 -23.60 5.98 8.23
C ASP A 638 -23.75 7.51 8.13
N TRP A 639 -24.97 8.03 8.25
CA TRP A 639 -25.29 9.44 7.98
C TRP A 639 -24.63 10.46 8.93
N ASN A 640 -24.00 10.01 10.02
CA ASN A 640 -23.18 10.83 10.91
C ASN A 640 -21.66 10.58 10.73
N HIS A 641 -21.26 9.99 9.59
CA HIS A 641 -19.88 9.86 9.13
C HIS A 641 -18.93 9.17 10.15
N GLN A 642 -19.42 8.13 10.83
CA GLN A 642 -18.63 7.36 11.79
C GLN A 642 -17.81 6.25 11.13
N ASN A 643 -17.86 6.15 9.79
CA ASN A 643 -17.07 5.20 9.00
C ASN A 643 -17.31 3.75 9.45
N ARG A 644 -18.59 3.42 9.68
CA ARG A 644 -18.99 2.14 10.27
C ARG A 644 -18.60 0.96 9.39
N ALA A 645 -18.09 -0.08 10.02
CA ALA A 645 -17.78 -1.38 9.41
C ALA A 645 -18.06 -2.50 10.41
N GLY A 646 -18.35 -3.71 9.94
CA GLY A 646 -18.70 -4.81 10.84
C GLY A 646 -18.68 -6.19 10.21
N LEU A 647 -18.84 -7.20 11.04
CA LEU A 647 -19.11 -8.58 10.64
C LEU A 647 -20.61 -8.83 10.67
N LEU A 648 -21.10 -9.54 9.66
CA LEU A 648 -22.46 -10.03 9.53
C LEU A 648 -22.39 -11.56 9.53
N SER A 649 -23.28 -12.21 10.27
CA SER A 649 -23.38 -13.67 10.31
C SER A 649 -24.84 -14.06 10.13
N ILE A 650 -25.17 -14.74 9.03
CA ILE A 650 -26.50 -15.29 8.75
C ILE A 650 -26.42 -16.81 8.84
N GLU A 651 -27.14 -17.43 9.78
CA GLU A 651 -27.04 -18.89 10.03
C GLU A 651 -25.59 -19.41 10.16
N GLY A 652 -24.73 -18.63 10.82
CA GLY A 652 -23.31 -18.96 11.00
C GLY A 652 -22.41 -18.71 9.78
N ARG A 653 -22.95 -18.26 8.65
CA ARG A 653 -22.17 -17.84 7.47
C ARG A 653 -21.78 -16.37 7.59
N GLU A 654 -20.49 -16.11 7.64
CA GLU A 654 -19.96 -14.75 7.85
C GLU A 654 -19.79 -13.96 6.55
N SER A 655 -19.94 -12.64 6.65
CA SER A 655 -19.69 -11.65 5.61
C SER A 655 -19.20 -10.34 6.23
N ILE A 656 -18.43 -9.56 5.49
CA ILE A 656 -17.88 -8.28 5.96
C ILE A 656 -18.73 -7.14 5.40
N LEU A 657 -19.24 -6.28 6.30
CA LEU A 657 -19.69 -4.94 5.95
C LEU A 657 -18.47 -4.01 5.96
N GLU A 658 -17.98 -3.65 4.79
CA GLU A 658 -16.88 -2.70 4.64
C GLU A 658 -17.25 -1.29 5.13
N ASN A 659 -16.23 -0.48 5.41
CA ASN A 659 -16.36 0.91 5.83
C ASN A 659 -17.29 1.71 4.90
N GLN A 660 -18.36 2.24 5.49
CA GLN A 660 -19.44 2.92 4.77
C GLN A 660 -19.07 4.30 4.20
N LYS A 661 -17.98 4.94 4.65
CA LYS A 661 -17.51 6.26 4.19
C LYS A 661 -18.60 7.34 4.19
N GLY A 662 -19.49 7.33 5.19
CA GLY A 662 -20.59 8.29 5.29
C GLY A 662 -21.74 8.10 4.30
N LYS A 663 -21.82 6.95 3.63
CA LYS A 663 -22.90 6.62 2.69
C LYS A 663 -23.74 5.45 3.21
N GLU A 664 -25.02 5.42 2.85
CA GLU A 664 -25.86 4.25 3.05
C GLU A 664 -25.40 3.06 2.19
N ARG A 665 -25.64 1.83 2.66
CA ARG A 665 -25.32 0.59 1.94
C ARG A 665 -26.40 -0.48 2.13
N TRP A 666 -26.89 -1.03 1.03
CA TRP A 666 -27.67 -2.27 1.05
C TRP A 666 -26.76 -3.49 0.98
N VAL A 667 -26.99 -4.45 1.86
CA VAL A 667 -26.32 -5.75 1.86
C VAL A 667 -27.34 -6.83 1.52
N LYS A 668 -27.02 -7.67 0.53
CA LYS A 668 -27.79 -8.85 0.14
C LYS A 668 -27.19 -10.10 0.77
N LEU A 669 -27.98 -10.84 1.54
CA LEU A 669 -27.62 -12.09 2.19
C LEU A 669 -28.50 -13.22 1.63
N PHE A 670 -27.88 -14.17 0.93
CA PHE A 670 -28.61 -15.30 0.34
C PHE A 670 -29.04 -16.30 1.43
N ILE A 671 -30.32 -16.66 1.47
CA ILE A 671 -30.93 -17.62 2.39
C ILE A 671 -31.17 -18.93 1.64
N MET A 672 -30.50 -19.99 2.10
CA MET A 672 -30.63 -21.33 1.54
C MET A 672 -31.90 -22.00 2.08
N ARG A 673 -32.31 -23.10 1.44
CA ARG A 673 -33.50 -23.83 1.88
C ARG A 673 -33.31 -24.38 3.29
N GLU A 674 -32.11 -24.85 3.56
CA GLU A 674 -31.69 -25.48 4.81
C GLU A 674 -31.71 -24.48 5.97
N ASP A 675 -31.45 -23.20 5.68
CA ASP A 675 -31.41 -22.12 6.68
C ASP A 675 -32.78 -21.83 7.28
N THR A 676 -33.88 -22.20 6.60
CA THR A 676 -35.26 -21.90 7.05
C THR A 676 -36.03 -23.15 7.47
N ASN A 677 -35.38 -24.33 7.50
CA ASN A 677 -36.05 -25.58 7.84
C ASN A 677 -36.57 -25.63 9.28
N ASP A 678 -35.99 -24.85 10.20
CA ASP A 678 -36.45 -24.72 11.58
C ASP A 678 -37.51 -23.60 11.76
N GLY A 679 -37.99 -23.03 10.64
CA GLY A 679 -39.03 -22.01 10.61
C GLY A 679 -38.55 -20.61 11.01
N LYS A 680 -37.24 -20.35 11.01
CA LYS A 680 -36.69 -19.01 11.27
C LYS A 680 -35.34 -18.79 10.59
N ILE A 681 -34.89 -17.54 10.60
CA ILE A 681 -33.52 -17.14 10.27
C ILE A 681 -33.02 -16.13 11.31
N VAL A 682 -31.71 -16.15 11.57
CA VAL A 682 -31.02 -15.35 12.57
C VAL A 682 -29.84 -14.63 11.91
N LEU A 683 -29.98 -13.31 11.77
CA LEU A 683 -28.89 -12.42 11.42
C LEU A 683 -28.26 -11.87 12.70
N LYS A 684 -26.95 -12.10 12.84
CA LYS A 684 -26.11 -11.46 13.86
C LYS A 684 -25.20 -10.43 13.21
N THR A 685 -25.03 -9.29 13.87
CA THR A 685 -24.09 -8.25 13.43
C THR A 685 -23.16 -7.88 14.58
N HIS A 686 -21.91 -7.57 14.24
CA HIS A 686 -20.89 -7.15 15.18
C HIS A 686 -20.08 -5.99 14.61
N THR A 687 -19.98 -4.89 15.34
CA THR A 687 -19.25 -3.70 14.89
C THR A 687 -17.75 -3.94 14.97
N LYS A 688 -17.02 -3.61 13.88
CA LYS A 688 -15.55 -3.62 13.82
C LYS A 688 -14.95 -2.21 13.78
N GLN A 689 -15.66 -1.26 13.17
CA GLN A 689 -15.28 0.14 13.08
C GLN A 689 -16.50 1.02 13.31
N GLY A 690 -16.33 2.16 13.99
CA GLY A 690 -17.44 3.01 14.46
C GLY A 690 -17.98 2.57 15.83
N GLY A 691 -18.76 3.44 16.48
CA GLY A 691 -19.31 3.16 17.82
C GLY A 691 -20.41 2.10 17.86
N ASN A 692 -21.09 1.87 16.74
CA ASN A 692 -22.19 0.92 16.54
C ASN A 692 -22.39 0.66 15.04
N LEU A 693 -23.24 -0.30 14.67
CA LEU A 693 -23.87 -0.36 13.35
C LEU A 693 -25.26 0.30 13.41
N MET A 694 -25.74 0.78 12.27
CA MET A 694 -27.09 1.35 12.11
C MET A 694 -27.83 0.63 11.00
N ILE A 695 -29.02 0.09 11.27
CA ILE A 695 -29.89 -0.57 10.29
C ILE A 695 -31.20 0.23 10.19
N SER A 696 -31.49 0.80 9.03
CA SER A 696 -32.72 1.58 8.82
C SER A 696 -33.84 0.79 8.15
N GLN A 697 -33.51 -0.27 7.39
CA GLN A 697 -34.49 -1.07 6.67
C GLN A 697 -34.05 -2.52 6.52
N ILE A 698 -35.01 -3.45 6.52
CA ILE A 698 -34.82 -4.88 6.20
C ILE A 698 -35.94 -5.37 5.29
N ALA A 699 -35.59 -6.08 4.23
CA ALA A 699 -36.54 -6.76 3.35
C ALA A 699 -36.14 -8.23 3.11
N PHE A 700 -37.06 -9.17 3.27
CA PHE A 700 -36.85 -10.58 2.92
C PHE A 700 -37.70 -10.93 1.70
N ILE A 701 -37.06 -11.24 0.58
CA ILE A 701 -37.70 -11.62 -0.67
C ILE A 701 -37.54 -13.12 -0.85
N LYS A 702 -38.67 -13.81 -1.01
CA LYS A 702 -38.69 -15.24 -1.35
C LYS A 702 -38.39 -15.40 -2.85
N GLN A 703 -37.52 -16.35 -3.20
CA GLN A 703 -37.23 -16.73 -4.59
C GLN A 703 -38.24 -17.73 -5.14
#